data_AF-A0A366S4D7-F1
#
_entry.id   AF-A0A366S4D7-F1
#
_cell.length_a   1.000
_cell.length_b   1.000
_cell.length_c   1.000
_cell.angle_alpha   90.00
_cell.angle_beta   90.00
_cell.angle_gamma   90.00
#
_symmetry.space_group_name_H-M   'P 1'
#
loop_
_entity.id
_entity.type
_entity.pdbx_description
1 polymer ?
#
loop_
_entity_poly.entity_id
_entity_poly.type
_entity_poly.pdbx_seq_one_letter_code
_entity_poly.pdbx_strand_id
1 'polypeptide(L)'
;MHLVPKEIDKLVISQLGLLAQRRLARGVKLNHSEAVALIANNLHELIRDGNHTVSDLMALGATMLGRRHVMPSVCTTLHEIQVEGTFPSGTYLVTVHNPISSDDGDLRRALYGSFLPVPDNSAFPMAATEEYELDRQPGAVIPVKTKKITLSEGRKRIRLQVTSTGDRPIQVGSHYHFIETNPQLEFDRIRSYGYRLDIPAGTSVRFEPGDTKTVTLVEIGGNRIIRGGNNLASGVVDLSRADEILARLQEAGYAYKPEPAGDMAFIDAFQMDHASYATMFGPTTGDIVRLGSTDLWIKVENDMTVYGDECKFGGGKTLREGMGQATGRSDAETLDLVVTNALIVDWTGIYKADIGVKEGMIVAIGKAGNPDVMDGVTEGMVVGSCTDVVAGEGKIVTAGAIDTHIHFICPQQVPEALASGVTTMLGGGTGPSAGTNATTCTPGAHYMRQMLQACDQLPINVGITGKGNDSSPEGLRDQVNAGACGLKLHEDWGCTPAAIDACLSVCDELDVQCLIHTDTLNESGFVESTIAAFKGRTIHTYHTEGAGGGHAPDIISVVEHQNVLPSSTNPTRPFTRNTLDEHLDMLMVCHHLSKNIPEDVAFAESRIRAETIAAEDVLHDKGAISMMSSDSQAMGRCGEVILRTWNTAHKNKVQRGWLPEDEGTGADNARVKRYVSKYTINPAIAQGFGHIIGSIEVGKFADLVLWDPAWFGTKPSYVLKGGHIAYAQMGDPNASIPTVQPIIARPMFSQHCASTSILFVSSASIETGAIASYGLRSRVEAVRGCRDIGKSDMRHNDIKPRMHVDPESYTVEADGEVCEAAPAETLPLTQQFYVY
;
A
#
# COMPACT_ATOMS: atom_id res chain seq x y z
N MET A 1 -34.24 -17.59 -12.32
CA MET A 1 -33.61 -16.28 -12.55
C MET A 1 -32.50 -16.34 -13.59
N HIS A 2 -31.68 -17.40 -13.67
CA HIS A 2 -30.58 -17.49 -14.65
C HIS A 2 -29.63 -16.28 -14.60
N LEU A 3 -29.32 -15.81 -13.37
CA LEU A 3 -28.46 -14.65 -13.17
C LEU A 3 -27.02 -14.98 -13.58
N VAL A 4 -26.44 -14.13 -14.42
CA VAL A 4 -25.01 -14.17 -14.75
C VAL A 4 -24.19 -13.36 -13.71
N PRO A 5 -22.86 -13.56 -13.58
CA PRO A 5 -22.08 -12.93 -12.52
C PRO A 5 -22.22 -11.41 -12.40
N LYS A 6 -22.28 -10.68 -13.52
CA LYS A 6 -22.48 -9.22 -13.51
C LYS A 6 -23.80 -8.81 -12.86
N GLU A 7 -24.86 -9.61 -12.98
CA GLU A 7 -26.14 -9.30 -12.35
C GLU A 7 -26.05 -9.44 -10.83
N ILE A 8 -25.23 -10.37 -10.32
CA ILE A 8 -24.95 -10.51 -8.89
C ILE A 8 -24.22 -9.27 -8.37
N ASP A 9 -23.20 -8.79 -9.09
CA ASP A 9 -22.48 -7.56 -8.75
C ASP A 9 -23.42 -6.33 -8.72
N LYS A 10 -24.33 -6.22 -9.69
CA LYS A 10 -25.32 -5.13 -9.72
C LYS A 10 -26.32 -5.23 -8.55
N LEU A 11 -26.68 -6.43 -8.12
CA LEU A 11 -27.50 -6.62 -6.91
C LEU A 11 -26.74 -6.23 -5.62
N VAL A 12 -25.44 -6.49 -5.53
CA VAL A 12 -24.61 -6.07 -4.38
C VAL A 12 -24.61 -4.55 -4.22
N ILE A 13 -24.32 -3.81 -5.30
CA ILE A 13 -24.33 -2.34 -5.22
C ILE A 13 -25.74 -1.78 -5.02
N SER A 14 -26.77 -2.41 -5.59
CA SER A 14 -28.16 -2.03 -5.34
C SER A 14 -28.53 -2.18 -3.87
N GLN A 15 -28.13 -3.27 -3.22
CA GLN A 15 -28.36 -3.49 -1.79
C GLN A 15 -27.71 -2.39 -0.92
N LEU A 16 -26.47 -1.99 -1.26
CA LEU A 16 -25.80 -0.88 -0.58
C LEU A 16 -26.46 0.46 -0.89
N GLY A 17 -26.92 0.68 -2.12
CA GLY A 17 -27.67 1.88 -2.52
C GLY A 17 -28.97 2.03 -1.74
N LEU A 18 -29.75 0.94 -1.59
CA LEU A 18 -30.97 0.90 -0.76
C LEU A 18 -30.68 1.11 0.73
N LEU A 19 -29.54 0.63 1.23
CA LEU A 19 -29.08 0.95 2.59
C LEU A 19 -28.75 2.45 2.73
N ALA A 20 -28.00 3.00 1.78
CA ALA A 20 -27.63 4.41 1.75
C ALA A 20 -28.87 5.31 1.66
N GLN A 21 -29.88 4.96 0.86
CA GLN A 21 -31.17 5.66 0.82
C GLN A 21 -31.87 5.65 2.19
N ARG A 22 -31.88 4.52 2.91
CA ARG A 22 -32.43 4.42 4.28
C ARG A 22 -31.63 5.22 5.31
N ARG A 23 -30.31 5.35 5.13
CA ARG A 23 -29.44 6.20 5.95
C ARG A 23 -29.72 7.68 5.69
N LEU A 24 -29.77 8.07 4.42
CA LEU A 24 -30.12 9.41 3.98
C LEU A 24 -31.52 9.81 4.46
N ALA A 25 -32.54 8.97 4.28
CA ALA A 25 -33.92 9.28 4.68
C ALA A 25 -34.10 9.60 6.19
N ARG A 26 -33.15 9.20 7.04
CA ARG A 26 -33.14 9.53 8.48
C ARG A 26 -32.10 10.59 8.88
N GLY A 27 -31.51 11.31 7.93
CA GLY A 27 -30.60 12.42 8.20
C GLY A 27 -29.11 12.06 8.30
N VAL A 28 -28.68 10.87 7.88
CA VAL A 28 -27.25 10.50 7.92
C VAL A 28 -26.52 11.13 6.73
N LYS A 29 -25.42 11.84 7.01
CA LYS A 29 -24.46 12.28 5.99
C LYS A 29 -23.70 11.07 5.44
N LEU A 30 -23.84 10.80 4.15
CA LEU A 30 -23.27 9.61 3.52
C LEU A 30 -21.75 9.73 3.35
N ASN A 31 -21.02 8.65 3.57
CA ASN A 31 -19.62 8.52 3.23
C ASN A 31 -19.43 8.22 1.72
N HIS A 32 -18.18 8.04 1.29
CA HIS A 32 -17.85 7.81 -0.12
C HIS A 32 -18.58 6.59 -0.71
N SER A 33 -18.46 5.43 -0.06
CA SER A 33 -19.04 4.18 -0.55
C SER A 33 -20.56 4.23 -0.61
N GLU A 34 -21.19 4.85 0.37
CA GLU A 34 -22.65 5.03 0.41
C GLU A 34 -23.14 6.00 -0.67
N ALA A 35 -22.45 7.12 -0.89
CA ALA A 35 -22.79 8.09 -1.92
C ALA A 35 -22.65 7.49 -3.33
N VAL A 36 -21.55 6.76 -3.58
CA VAL A 36 -21.34 5.99 -4.83
C VAL A 36 -22.48 5.01 -5.05
N ALA A 37 -22.79 4.18 -4.06
CA ALA A 37 -23.78 3.14 -4.20
C ALA A 37 -25.20 3.69 -4.39
N LEU A 38 -25.55 4.79 -3.70
CA LEU A 38 -26.84 5.45 -3.87
C LEU A 38 -27.00 5.98 -5.30
N ILE A 39 -26.01 6.74 -5.79
CA ILE A 39 -26.07 7.32 -7.13
C ILE A 39 -26.09 6.19 -8.17
N ALA A 40 -25.20 5.20 -8.03
CA ALA A 40 -25.15 4.06 -8.96
C ALA A 40 -26.46 3.26 -9.00
N ASN A 41 -27.06 2.98 -7.83
CA ASN A 41 -28.35 2.31 -7.73
C ASN A 41 -29.45 3.09 -8.46
N ASN A 42 -29.55 4.40 -8.21
CA ASN A 42 -30.57 5.22 -8.85
C ASN A 42 -30.37 5.33 -10.36
N LEU A 43 -29.11 5.42 -10.82
CA LEU A 43 -28.82 5.38 -12.25
C LEU A 43 -29.27 4.05 -12.86
N HIS A 44 -29.01 2.90 -12.22
CA HIS A 44 -29.50 1.61 -12.71
C HIS A 44 -31.04 1.54 -12.79
N GLU A 45 -31.76 2.08 -11.80
CA GLU A 45 -33.22 2.16 -11.83
C GLU A 45 -33.72 3.06 -12.97
N LEU A 46 -33.13 4.23 -13.15
CA LEU A 46 -33.50 5.15 -14.25
C LEU A 46 -33.15 4.59 -15.63
N ILE A 47 -32.07 3.81 -15.75
CA ILE A 47 -31.75 3.03 -16.96
C ILE A 47 -32.84 1.99 -17.21
N ARG A 48 -33.26 1.27 -16.15
CA ARG A 48 -34.27 0.22 -16.23
C ARG A 48 -35.64 0.77 -16.66
N ASP A 49 -35.98 2.00 -16.29
CA ASP A 49 -37.22 2.66 -16.72
C ASP A 49 -37.23 2.97 -18.23
N GLY A 50 -36.06 3.10 -18.86
CA GLY A 50 -35.92 3.26 -20.31
C GLY A 50 -36.35 4.61 -20.87
N ASN A 51 -36.53 5.63 -20.01
CA ASN A 51 -37.02 6.95 -20.40
C ASN A 51 -35.90 8.02 -20.55
N HIS A 52 -34.65 7.65 -20.26
CA HIS A 52 -33.51 8.57 -20.26
C HIS A 52 -32.40 8.08 -21.19
N THR A 53 -31.75 9.00 -21.88
CA THR A 53 -30.51 8.72 -22.62
C THR A 53 -29.31 8.68 -21.67
N VAL A 54 -28.15 8.22 -22.16
CA VAL A 54 -26.88 8.31 -21.41
C VAL A 54 -26.61 9.75 -20.98
N SER A 55 -26.76 10.72 -21.89
CA SER A 55 -26.51 12.13 -21.59
C SER A 55 -27.42 12.69 -20.51
N ASP A 56 -28.70 12.28 -20.48
CA ASP A 56 -29.65 12.70 -19.45
C ASP A 56 -29.20 12.19 -18.08
N LEU A 57 -28.77 10.92 -18.01
CA LEU A 57 -28.34 10.29 -16.76
C LEU A 57 -27.02 10.85 -16.24
N MET A 58 -26.10 11.23 -17.13
CA MET A 58 -24.88 11.96 -16.75
C MET A 58 -25.22 13.26 -16.00
N ALA A 59 -26.19 14.02 -16.51
CA ALA A 59 -26.64 15.26 -15.87
C ALA A 59 -27.44 15.00 -14.58
N LEU A 60 -28.35 14.01 -14.59
CA LEU A 60 -29.20 13.70 -13.44
C LEU A 60 -28.40 13.19 -12.24
N GLY A 61 -27.39 12.35 -12.46
CA GLY A 61 -26.55 11.80 -11.39
C GLY A 61 -25.88 12.90 -10.55
N ALA A 62 -25.44 13.99 -11.19
CA ALA A 62 -24.77 15.11 -10.52
C ALA A 62 -25.71 16.00 -9.69
N THR A 63 -27.02 15.71 -9.68
CA THR A 63 -28.03 16.48 -8.95
C THR A 63 -28.60 15.75 -7.74
N MET A 64 -28.27 14.46 -7.55
CA MET A 64 -28.91 13.65 -6.50
C MET A 64 -28.45 14.05 -5.09
N LEU A 65 -27.15 14.23 -4.90
CA LEU A 65 -26.54 14.56 -3.61
C LEU A 65 -25.83 15.92 -3.71
N GLY A 66 -25.77 16.62 -2.58
CA GLY A 66 -25.08 17.91 -2.43
C GLY A 66 -24.16 17.86 -1.23
N ARG A 67 -23.33 18.90 -1.04
CA ARG A 67 -22.30 18.95 0.02
C ARG A 67 -22.85 18.70 1.43
N ARG A 68 -24.10 19.08 1.71
CA ARG A 68 -24.73 18.84 3.02
C ARG A 68 -25.13 17.39 3.29
N HIS A 69 -25.34 16.61 2.23
CA HIS A 69 -25.87 15.24 2.29
C HIS A 69 -24.78 14.18 2.46
N VAL A 70 -23.52 14.59 2.34
CA VAL A 70 -22.35 13.71 2.39
C VAL A 70 -21.35 14.21 3.42
N MET A 71 -20.43 13.35 3.85
CA MET A 71 -19.27 13.77 4.63
C MET A 71 -18.37 14.69 3.79
N PRO A 72 -17.68 15.70 4.37
CA PRO A 72 -16.89 16.67 3.61
C PRO A 72 -15.87 16.04 2.65
N SER A 73 -15.19 14.97 3.09
CA SER A 73 -14.21 14.22 2.29
C SER A 73 -14.79 13.61 1.01
N VAL A 74 -16.11 13.39 0.92
CA VAL A 74 -16.74 12.87 -0.31
C VAL A 74 -16.60 13.88 -1.44
N CYS A 75 -16.57 15.18 -1.15
CA CYS A 75 -16.46 16.22 -2.17
C CYS A 75 -15.14 16.15 -2.95
N THR A 76 -14.09 15.59 -2.35
CA THR A 76 -12.77 15.45 -2.98
C THR A 76 -12.35 14.02 -3.26
N THR A 77 -13.00 13.03 -2.65
CA THR A 77 -12.71 11.62 -2.99
C THR A 77 -13.59 11.11 -4.13
N LEU A 78 -14.73 11.76 -4.40
CA LEU A 78 -15.72 11.32 -5.37
C LEU A 78 -15.80 12.30 -6.56
N HIS A 79 -14.82 12.22 -7.46
CA HIS A 79 -14.77 13.04 -8.67
C HIS A 79 -15.55 12.47 -9.85
N GLU A 80 -15.78 11.16 -9.87
CA GLU A 80 -16.43 10.47 -10.98
C GLU A 80 -17.14 9.21 -10.47
N ILE A 81 -18.28 8.90 -11.08
CA ILE A 81 -18.97 7.61 -10.93
C ILE A 81 -19.23 7.05 -12.32
N GLN A 82 -18.91 5.79 -12.50
CA GLN A 82 -19.18 5.06 -13.74
C GLN A 82 -20.09 3.88 -13.46
N VAL A 83 -21.17 3.74 -14.23
CA VAL A 83 -22.08 2.60 -14.18
C VAL A 83 -22.41 2.11 -15.59
N GLU A 84 -22.63 0.81 -15.73
CA GLU A 84 -23.22 0.23 -16.94
C GLU A 84 -24.55 -0.43 -16.61
N GLY A 85 -25.56 -0.14 -17.41
CA GLY A 85 -26.88 -0.76 -17.29
C GLY A 85 -27.47 -1.09 -18.65
N THR A 86 -28.52 -1.91 -18.66
CA THR A 86 -29.22 -2.34 -19.87
C THR A 86 -30.33 -1.38 -20.21
N PHE A 87 -30.05 -0.44 -21.11
CA PHE A 87 -31.05 0.42 -21.75
C PHE A 87 -31.92 -0.41 -22.72
N PRO A 88 -33.06 0.14 -23.20
CA PRO A 88 -33.84 -0.49 -24.26
C PRO A 88 -33.05 -0.85 -25.52
N SER A 89 -31.95 -0.13 -25.79
CA SER A 89 -31.06 -0.34 -26.93
C SER A 89 -29.79 -1.15 -26.63
N GLY A 90 -29.65 -1.71 -25.43
CA GLY A 90 -28.48 -2.50 -25.02
C GLY A 90 -27.72 -1.93 -23.82
N THR A 91 -26.53 -2.46 -23.55
CA THR A 91 -25.68 -2.01 -22.43
C THR A 91 -24.86 -0.79 -22.83
N TYR A 92 -24.90 0.26 -22.01
CA TYR A 92 -24.10 1.48 -22.20
C TYR A 92 -23.52 1.98 -20.88
N LEU A 93 -22.36 2.62 -20.99
CA LEU A 93 -21.68 3.32 -19.91
C LEU A 93 -22.31 4.70 -19.68
N VAL A 94 -22.58 5.00 -18.41
CA VAL A 94 -22.92 6.35 -17.91
C VAL A 94 -21.80 6.78 -16.97
N THR A 95 -21.23 7.95 -17.26
CA THR A 95 -20.18 8.57 -16.42
C THR A 95 -20.68 9.89 -15.86
N VAL A 96 -20.82 9.97 -14.54
CA VAL A 96 -21.21 11.19 -13.84
C VAL A 96 -19.94 11.84 -13.30
N HIS A 97 -19.56 12.97 -13.89
CA HIS A 97 -18.44 13.78 -13.41
C HIS A 97 -18.89 14.73 -12.31
N ASN A 98 -18.06 14.90 -11.28
CA ASN A 98 -18.29 15.75 -10.12
C ASN A 98 -19.71 15.58 -9.54
N PRO A 99 -20.09 14.37 -9.11
CA PRO A 99 -21.45 14.08 -8.67
C PRO A 99 -21.93 14.93 -7.49
N ILE A 100 -21.00 15.48 -6.69
CA ILE A 100 -21.27 16.44 -5.62
C ILE A 100 -20.92 17.85 -6.14
N SER A 101 -21.85 18.48 -6.85
CA SER A 101 -21.60 19.75 -7.56
C SER A 101 -22.30 20.98 -6.95
N SER A 102 -23.15 20.78 -5.94
CA SER A 102 -23.98 21.81 -5.31
C SER A 102 -24.02 21.65 -3.79
N ASP A 103 -24.50 22.68 -3.07
CA ASP A 103 -24.78 22.59 -1.64
C ASP A 103 -25.97 21.68 -1.33
N ASP A 104 -26.99 21.74 -2.19
CA ASP A 104 -28.24 21.02 -2.08
C ASP A 104 -28.38 20.08 -3.27
N GLY A 105 -28.60 18.79 -2.97
CA GLY A 105 -29.09 17.81 -3.94
C GLY A 105 -30.62 17.75 -3.97
N ASP A 106 -31.17 17.22 -5.05
CA ASP A 106 -32.60 16.87 -5.15
C ASP A 106 -32.85 15.52 -4.48
N LEU A 107 -33.24 15.56 -3.20
CA LEU A 107 -33.47 14.35 -2.40
C LEU A 107 -34.65 13.49 -2.92
N ARG A 108 -35.56 14.03 -3.73
CA ARG A 108 -36.58 13.21 -4.41
C ARG A 108 -35.93 12.30 -5.44
N ARG A 109 -34.88 12.78 -6.13
CA ARG A 109 -34.07 11.96 -7.04
C ARG A 109 -33.16 11.00 -6.28
N ALA A 110 -32.55 11.45 -5.18
CA ALA A 110 -31.71 10.59 -4.34
C ALA A 110 -32.47 9.39 -3.76
N LEU A 111 -33.77 9.57 -3.46
CA LEU A 111 -34.66 8.54 -2.93
C LEU A 111 -35.57 7.91 -4.00
N TYR A 112 -35.25 8.10 -5.29
CA TYR A 112 -36.02 7.53 -6.39
C TYR A 112 -36.16 6.01 -6.25
N GLY A 113 -37.34 5.47 -6.55
CA GLY A 113 -37.66 4.04 -6.45
C GLY A 113 -37.75 3.47 -5.02
N SER A 114 -37.33 4.21 -4.00
CA SER A 114 -37.24 3.68 -2.62
C SER A 114 -38.55 3.69 -1.84
N PHE A 115 -39.50 4.54 -2.23
CA PHE A 115 -40.74 4.85 -1.49
C PHE A 115 -40.52 5.38 -0.06
N LEU A 116 -39.30 5.82 0.27
CA LEU A 116 -38.98 6.44 1.55
C LEU A 116 -39.47 7.90 1.59
N PRO A 117 -39.83 8.42 2.77
CA PRO A 117 -40.15 9.83 2.92
C PRO A 117 -38.90 10.68 2.65
N VAL A 118 -39.09 11.80 1.95
CA VAL A 118 -38.02 12.76 1.70
C VAL A 118 -37.78 13.57 2.97
N PRO A 119 -36.59 13.50 3.59
CA PRO A 119 -36.28 14.27 4.79
C PRO A 119 -36.16 15.76 4.46
N ASP A 120 -36.38 16.60 5.47
CA ASP A 120 -36.17 18.04 5.35
C ASP A 120 -34.68 18.39 5.36
N ASN A 121 -34.27 19.43 4.64
CA ASN A 121 -32.86 19.84 4.58
C ASN A 121 -32.30 20.26 5.95
N SER A 122 -33.14 20.61 6.93
CA SER A 122 -32.71 20.87 8.32
C SER A 122 -32.12 19.64 9.02
N ALA A 123 -32.41 18.42 8.53
CA ALA A 123 -31.75 17.20 9.00
C ALA A 123 -30.25 17.16 8.60
N PHE A 124 -29.82 18.02 7.68
CA PHE A 124 -28.47 18.06 7.13
C PHE A 124 -27.85 19.45 7.26
N PRO A 125 -27.39 19.83 8.47
CA PRO A 125 -26.63 21.06 8.62
C PRO A 125 -25.34 20.99 7.80
N MET A 126 -24.94 22.10 7.17
CA MET A 126 -23.63 22.19 6.50
C MET A 126 -22.51 21.94 7.51
N ALA A 127 -21.43 21.30 7.06
CA ALA A 127 -20.21 21.20 7.85
C ALA A 127 -19.52 22.58 7.95
N ALA A 128 -18.56 22.71 8.86
CA ALA A 128 -17.80 23.95 8.98
C ALA A 128 -17.03 24.24 7.67
N THR A 129 -16.80 25.51 7.34
CA THR A 129 -16.18 25.87 6.03
C THR A 129 -14.77 25.31 5.93
N GLU A 130 -14.07 25.25 7.05
CA GLU A 130 -12.70 24.75 7.19
C GLU A 130 -12.60 23.26 6.84
N GLU A 131 -13.65 22.46 7.07
CA GLU A 131 -13.66 21.03 6.73
C GLU A 131 -13.61 20.76 5.22
N TYR A 132 -13.85 21.78 4.39
CA TYR A 132 -13.76 21.70 2.93
C TYR A 132 -12.44 22.26 2.38
N GLU A 133 -11.54 22.77 3.23
CA GLU A 133 -10.23 23.26 2.80
C GLU A 133 -9.41 22.12 2.18
N LEU A 134 -8.70 22.41 1.09
CA LEU A 134 -7.99 21.40 0.29
C LEU A 134 -6.91 20.65 1.08
N ASP A 135 -6.22 21.33 1.99
CA ASP A 135 -5.20 20.74 2.87
C ASP A 135 -5.81 19.87 3.98
N ARG A 136 -7.09 20.03 4.32
CA ARG A 136 -7.81 19.15 5.25
C ARG A 136 -8.43 17.92 4.60
N GLN A 137 -8.31 17.78 3.29
CA GLN A 137 -8.89 16.64 2.58
C GLN A 137 -8.00 15.39 2.70
N PRO A 138 -8.58 14.19 2.59
CA PRO A 138 -7.77 12.98 2.59
C PRO A 138 -6.79 12.97 1.41
N GLY A 139 -5.53 12.59 1.65
CA GLY A 139 -4.54 12.48 0.58
C GLY A 139 -4.05 13.81 -0.01
N ALA A 140 -4.36 14.94 0.65
CA ALA A 140 -4.00 16.27 0.16
C ALA A 140 -2.50 16.39 -0.15
N VAL A 141 -2.17 17.05 -1.26
CA VAL A 141 -0.80 17.38 -1.65
C VAL A 141 -0.61 18.89 -1.55
N ILE A 142 0.41 19.34 -0.82
CA ILE A 142 0.82 20.75 -0.76
C ILE A 142 2.16 20.86 -1.50
N PRO A 143 2.15 21.38 -2.74
CA PRO A 143 3.36 21.54 -3.52
C PRO A 143 4.19 22.75 -3.08
N VAL A 144 5.50 22.72 -3.33
CA VAL A 144 6.38 23.88 -3.10
C VAL A 144 5.96 25.06 -3.96
N LYS A 145 5.65 26.21 -3.34
CA LYS A 145 5.08 27.39 -4.05
C LYS A 145 6.10 28.32 -4.70
N THR A 146 7.34 28.36 -4.20
CA THR A 146 8.33 29.41 -4.53
C THR A 146 9.35 29.01 -5.59
N LYS A 147 9.41 27.74 -5.96
CA LYS A 147 10.39 27.18 -6.89
C LYS A 147 9.68 26.61 -8.11
N LYS A 148 10.24 26.82 -9.30
CA LYS A 148 9.82 26.13 -10.53
C LYS A 148 10.75 24.96 -10.80
N ILE A 149 10.21 23.92 -11.43
CA ILE A 149 10.94 22.75 -11.91
C ILE A 149 11.36 23.03 -13.35
N THR A 150 12.66 22.95 -13.60
CA THR A 150 13.25 23.12 -14.93
C THR A 150 13.39 21.74 -15.57
N LEU A 151 12.80 21.56 -16.75
CA LEU A 151 12.86 20.29 -17.49
C LEU A 151 14.10 20.23 -18.38
N SER A 152 14.70 19.05 -18.51
CA SER A 152 15.83 18.77 -19.40
C SER A 152 16.94 19.82 -19.27
N GLU A 153 17.31 20.11 -18.02
CA GLU A 153 18.30 21.13 -17.68
C GLU A 153 19.66 20.80 -18.33
N GLY A 154 20.38 21.83 -18.79
CA GLY A 154 21.70 21.67 -19.43
C GLY A 154 21.69 21.14 -20.87
N ARG A 155 20.55 20.71 -21.43
CA ARG A 155 20.47 20.23 -22.82
C ARG A 155 20.34 21.35 -23.85
N LYS A 156 20.92 21.14 -25.04
CA LYS A 156 20.83 22.08 -26.16
C LYS A 156 19.40 22.20 -26.68
N ARG A 157 19.02 23.40 -27.10
CA ARG A 157 17.68 23.72 -27.58
C ARG A 157 17.71 24.44 -28.92
N ILE A 158 16.67 24.20 -29.71
CA ILE A 158 16.44 24.88 -30.98
C ILE A 158 14.95 25.23 -31.10
N ARG A 159 14.64 26.23 -31.93
CA ARG A 159 13.27 26.49 -32.39
C ARG A 159 13.16 26.22 -33.88
N LEU A 160 12.07 25.60 -34.28
CA LEU A 160 11.72 25.33 -35.67
C LEU A 160 10.28 25.73 -35.92
N GLN A 161 10.03 26.35 -37.07
CA GLN A 161 8.69 26.50 -37.60
C GLN A 161 8.30 25.20 -38.32
N VAL A 162 7.13 24.67 -37.96
CA VAL A 162 6.61 23.40 -38.46
C VAL A 162 5.24 23.64 -39.07
N THR A 163 5.10 23.31 -40.35
CA THR A 163 3.87 23.50 -41.12
C THR A 163 3.28 22.15 -41.49
N SER A 164 2.00 21.93 -41.17
CA SER A 164 1.26 20.76 -41.63
C SER A 164 0.77 20.98 -43.06
N THR A 165 1.27 20.19 -44.00
CA THR A 165 0.78 20.12 -45.38
C THR A 165 -0.20 18.96 -45.57
N GLY A 166 -0.55 18.26 -44.49
CA GLY A 166 -1.47 17.13 -44.51
C GLY A 166 -2.94 17.56 -44.52
N ASP A 167 -3.80 16.61 -44.87
CA ASP A 167 -5.26 16.75 -44.89
C ASP A 167 -5.94 16.23 -43.60
N ARG A 168 -5.14 15.73 -42.66
CA ARG A 168 -5.58 15.19 -41.37
C ARG A 168 -4.72 15.76 -40.23
N PRO A 169 -5.26 15.79 -39.00
CA PRO A 169 -4.50 16.22 -37.84
C PRO A 169 -3.30 15.30 -37.54
N ILE A 170 -2.18 15.91 -37.17
CA ILE A 170 -0.95 15.23 -36.77
C ILE A 170 -0.62 15.64 -35.33
N GLN A 171 -0.33 14.67 -34.46
CA GLN A 171 0.00 14.95 -33.05
C GLN A 171 1.30 14.24 -32.68
N VAL A 172 2.26 15.01 -32.18
CA VAL A 172 3.63 14.54 -31.90
C VAL A 172 3.86 14.55 -30.38
N GLY A 173 4.18 13.39 -29.82
CA GLY A 173 4.46 13.23 -28.39
C GLY A 173 5.84 13.76 -27.98
N SER A 174 5.97 14.12 -26.70
CA SER A 174 7.18 14.70 -26.08
C SER A 174 8.49 14.01 -26.46
N HIS A 175 8.51 12.67 -26.44
CA HIS A 175 9.72 11.87 -26.62
C HIS A 175 9.91 11.28 -28.01
N TYR A 176 9.05 11.65 -28.97
CA TYR A 176 9.20 11.18 -30.34
C TYR A 176 10.41 11.85 -31.02
N HIS A 177 11.26 11.08 -31.69
CA HIS A 177 12.39 11.58 -32.47
C HIS A 177 11.90 12.54 -33.56
N PHE A 178 12.17 13.84 -33.44
CA PHE A 178 11.41 14.84 -34.20
C PHE A 178 11.64 14.73 -35.72
N ILE A 179 12.86 14.35 -36.12
CA ILE A 179 13.22 14.08 -37.52
C ILE A 179 12.36 12.97 -38.16
N GLU A 180 11.91 11.99 -37.38
CA GLU A 180 11.12 10.83 -37.83
C GLU A 180 9.63 11.16 -37.96
N THR A 181 9.18 12.38 -37.64
CA THR A 181 7.75 12.73 -37.62
C THR A 181 7.12 12.65 -39.01
N ASN A 182 5.78 12.57 -39.08
CA ASN A 182 5.00 12.36 -40.30
C ASN A 182 5.55 13.16 -41.52
N PRO A 183 5.64 12.54 -42.72
CA PRO A 183 6.20 13.17 -43.92
C PRO A 183 5.45 14.44 -44.36
N GLN A 184 4.21 14.65 -43.94
CA GLN A 184 3.42 15.86 -44.24
C GLN A 184 3.64 17.02 -43.26
N LEU A 185 4.62 16.92 -42.35
CA LEU A 185 5.11 18.06 -41.59
C LEU A 185 6.35 18.63 -42.29
N GLU A 186 6.23 19.86 -42.79
CA GLU A 186 7.31 20.60 -43.44
C GLU A 186 8.08 21.43 -42.40
N PHE A 187 9.38 21.17 -42.27
CA PHE A 187 10.34 21.90 -41.42
C PHE A 187 11.79 21.51 -41.76
N ASP A 188 12.76 22.09 -41.06
CA ASP A 188 14.16 21.72 -41.19
C ASP A 188 14.47 20.40 -40.46
N ARG A 189 14.38 19.30 -41.21
CA ARG A 189 14.59 17.92 -40.72
C ARG A 189 15.99 17.73 -40.13
N ILE A 190 17.02 18.24 -40.78
CA ILE A 190 18.42 18.04 -40.36
C ILE A 190 18.73 18.82 -39.08
N ARG A 191 18.20 20.05 -38.93
CA ARG A 191 18.30 20.76 -37.65
C ARG A 191 17.64 20.00 -36.50
N SER A 192 16.58 19.22 -36.76
CA SER A 192 15.90 18.39 -35.75
C SER A 192 16.56 17.03 -35.46
N TYR A 193 17.66 16.68 -36.15
CA TYR A 193 18.34 15.40 -35.96
C TYR A 193 18.95 15.29 -34.56
N GLY A 194 18.51 14.30 -33.78
CA GLY A 194 18.91 14.15 -32.37
C GLY A 194 18.10 15.00 -31.39
N TYR A 195 16.95 15.54 -31.82
CA TYR A 195 16.07 16.36 -30.98
C TYR A 195 14.67 15.76 -30.82
N ARG A 196 14.02 16.12 -29.72
CA ARG A 196 12.61 15.85 -29.38
C ARG A 196 11.92 17.12 -28.89
N LEU A 197 10.60 17.12 -28.68
CA LEU A 197 9.89 18.30 -28.17
C LEU A 197 10.33 18.63 -26.72
N ASP A 198 10.57 19.92 -26.43
CA ASP A 198 10.86 20.44 -25.09
C ASP A 198 9.55 20.80 -24.36
N ILE A 199 8.79 19.76 -24.02
CA ILE A 199 7.48 19.85 -23.35
C ILE A 199 7.41 18.80 -22.23
N PRO A 200 6.50 18.93 -21.24
CA PRO A 200 6.37 17.95 -20.16
C PRO A 200 6.22 16.51 -20.68
N ALA A 201 6.89 15.56 -20.03
CA ALA A 201 6.87 14.16 -20.41
C ALA A 201 5.43 13.62 -20.50
N GLY A 202 5.15 12.83 -21.54
CA GLY A 202 3.81 12.34 -21.82
C GLY A 202 2.83 13.38 -22.39
N THR A 203 3.21 14.62 -22.67
CA THR A 203 2.37 15.55 -23.45
C THR A 203 2.70 15.49 -24.94
N SER A 204 1.99 16.28 -25.75
CA SER A 204 2.13 16.30 -27.20
C SER A 204 1.74 17.65 -27.80
N VAL A 205 2.30 18.00 -28.96
CA VAL A 205 1.86 19.13 -29.78
C VAL A 205 1.01 18.61 -30.93
N ARG A 206 -0.15 19.23 -31.15
CA ARG A 206 -1.08 18.90 -32.23
C ARG A 206 -0.98 19.93 -33.35
N PHE A 207 -1.06 19.48 -34.59
CA PHE A 207 -1.07 20.27 -35.82
C PHE A 207 -2.33 19.90 -36.60
N GLU A 208 -3.25 20.85 -36.78
CA GLU A 208 -4.39 20.68 -37.68
C GLU A 208 -3.93 20.81 -39.15
N PRO A 209 -4.74 20.37 -40.13
CA PRO A 209 -4.44 20.59 -41.55
C PRO A 209 -4.16 22.07 -41.87
N GLY A 210 -2.98 22.38 -42.42
CA GLY A 210 -2.56 23.75 -42.74
C GLY A 210 -1.97 24.54 -41.56
N ASP A 211 -1.98 24.01 -40.34
CA ASP A 211 -1.41 24.71 -39.17
C ASP A 211 0.09 24.96 -39.35
N THR A 212 0.56 26.13 -38.92
CA THR A 212 1.97 26.44 -38.76
C THR A 212 2.24 26.81 -37.30
N LYS A 213 3.15 26.09 -36.62
CA LYS A 213 3.54 26.37 -35.22
C LYS A 213 5.04 26.42 -35.08
N THR A 214 5.53 27.34 -34.24
CA THR A 214 6.94 27.31 -33.81
C THR A 214 7.02 26.42 -32.57
N VAL A 215 7.86 25.38 -32.63
CA VAL A 215 8.09 24.46 -31.51
C VAL A 215 9.51 24.62 -31.00
N THR A 216 9.68 24.48 -29.69
CA THR A 216 11.00 24.32 -29.07
C THR A 216 11.33 22.83 -29.01
N LEU A 217 12.52 22.48 -29.46
CA LEU A 217 13.06 21.13 -29.36
C LEU A 217 14.27 21.12 -28.44
N VAL A 218 14.47 19.99 -27.76
CA VAL A 218 15.60 19.71 -26.87
C VAL A 218 16.33 18.46 -27.34
N GLU A 219 17.66 18.47 -27.23
CA GLU A 219 18.51 17.33 -27.59
C GLU A 219 18.14 16.09 -26.76
N ILE A 220 18.19 14.91 -27.37
CA ILE A 220 18.04 13.64 -26.62
C ILE A 220 19.24 13.42 -25.68
N GLY A 221 19.00 12.77 -24.55
CA GLY A 221 20.04 12.41 -23.58
C GLY A 221 20.72 11.07 -23.88
N GLY A 222 21.42 10.54 -22.89
CA GLY A 222 21.98 9.19 -22.91
C GLY A 222 23.02 8.96 -24.00
N ASN A 223 22.99 7.78 -24.62
CA ASN A 223 23.92 7.40 -25.70
C ASN A 223 23.66 8.15 -27.02
N ARG A 224 22.57 8.92 -27.10
CA ARG A 224 22.12 9.64 -28.30
C ARG A 224 22.00 8.73 -29.51
N ILE A 225 21.24 7.65 -29.35
CA ILE A 225 20.98 6.68 -30.42
C ILE A 225 19.50 6.77 -30.80
N ILE A 226 19.23 7.10 -32.06
CA ILE A 226 17.88 7.09 -32.61
C ILE A 226 17.54 5.68 -33.06
N ARG A 227 16.37 5.19 -32.66
CA ARG A 227 15.76 3.94 -33.14
C ARG A 227 14.25 4.14 -33.26
N GLY A 228 13.60 3.29 -34.05
CA GLY A 228 12.15 3.33 -34.24
C GLY A 228 11.68 4.40 -35.22
N GLY A 229 10.44 4.85 -35.04
CA GLY A 229 9.83 5.85 -35.92
C GLY A 229 9.64 5.32 -37.34
N ASN A 230 10.14 6.06 -38.33
CA ASN A 230 10.16 5.62 -39.74
C ASN A 230 11.49 5.00 -40.15
N ASN A 231 12.41 4.83 -39.19
CA ASN A 231 13.73 4.20 -39.36
C ASN A 231 14.61 4.89 -40.43
N LEU A 232 14.47 6.20 -40.61
CA LEU A 232 15.21 6.96 -41.63
C LEU A 232 16.54 7.53 -41.10
N ALA A 233 16.57 7.91 -39.82
CA ALA A 233 17.70 8.51 -39.12
C ALA A 233 18.29 7.59 -38.02
N SER A 234 17.97 6.30 -38.07
CA SER A 234 18.40 5.29 -37.09
C SER A 234 19.92 5.21 -36.92
N GLY A 235 20.38 5.00 -35.69
CA GLY A 235 21.79 4.92 -35.29
C GLY A 235 22.23 6.06 -34.36
N VAL A 236 23.52 6.07 -34.02
CA VAL A 236 24.14 7.13 -33.21
C VAL A 236 23.98 8.46 -33.93
N VAL A 237 23.63 9.51 -33.19
CA VAL A 237 23.56 10.88 -33.70
C VAL A 237 24.96 11.35 -34.10
N ASP A 238 25.18 11.41 -35.41
CA ASP A 238 26.43 11.89 -36.02
C ASP A 238 26.11 12.79 -37.22
N LEU A 239 26.46 14.08 -37.11
CA LEU A 239 26.20 15.07 -38.15
C LEU A 239 26.93 14.78 -39.46
N SER A 240 27.96 13.92 -39.47
CA SER A 240 28.59 13.46 -40.71
C SER A 240 27.63 12.70 -41.62
N ARG A 241 26.54 12.17 -41.07
CA ARG A 241 25.47 11.42 -41.76
C ARG A 241 24.33 12.30 -42.24
N ALA A 242 24.38 13.62 -42.01
CA ALA A 242 23.27 14.53 -42.30
C ALA A 242 22.84 14.49 -43.77
N ASP A 243 23.79 14.54 -44.70
CA ASP A 243 23.50 14.51 -46.15
C ASP A 243 22.90 13.17 -46.58
N GLU A 244 23.41 12.07 -46.02
CA GLU A 244 22.88 10.73 -46.26
C GLU A 244 21.43 10.60 -45.77
N ILE A 245 21.15 11.05 -44.54
CA ILE A 245 19.82 11.00 -43.94
C ILE A 245 18.86 11.91 -44.72
N LEU A 246 19.30 13.11 -45.14
CA LEU A 246 18.49 14.02 -45.96
C LEU A 246 18.11 13.37 -47.29
N ALA A 247 19.05 12.73 -47.97
CA ALA A 247 18.79 12.03 -49.22
C ALA A 247 17.72 10.94 -49.04
N ARG A 248 17.80 10.14 -47.98
CA ARG A 248 16.79 9.12 -47.65
C ARG A 248 15.42 9.73 -47.34
N LEU A 249 15.38 10.84 -46.59
CA LEU A 249 14.13 11.56 -46.28
C LEU A 249 13.46 12.09 -47.55
N GLN A 250 14.24 12.69 -48.45
CA GLN A 250 13.75 13.19 -49.73
C GLN A 250 13.27 12.07 -50.65
N GLU A 251 14.02 10.97 -50.74
CA GLU A 251 13.61 9.77 -51.48
C GLU A 251 12.32 9.17 -50.93
N ALA A 252 12.14 9.19 -49.61
CA ALA A 252 10.92 8.75 -48.93
C ALA A 252 9.77 9.79 -48.97
N GLY A 253 9.96 10.95 -49.62
CA GLY A 253 8.93 11.96 -49.80
C GLY A 253 8.59 12.79 -48.55
N TYR A 254 9.55 12.96 -47.63
CA TYR A 254 9.35 13.78 -46.44
C TYR A 254 9.44 15.26 -46.78
N ALA A 255 8.44 16.03 -46.36
CA ALA A 255 8.46 17.47 -46.50
C ALA A 255 9.65 18.06 -45.72
N TYR A 256 10.40 18.91 -46.41
CA TYR A 256 11.63 19.51 -45.92
C TYR A 256 11.71 20.96 -46.38
N LYS A 257 11.99 21.85 -45.44
CA LYS A 257 12.24 23.26 -45.72
C LYS A 257 13.46 23.71 -44.91
N PRO A 258 14.57 24.07 -45.55
CA PRO A 258 15.74 24.58 -44.85
C PRO A 258 15.39 25.90 -44.18
N GLU A 259 15.77 26.06 -42.92
CA GLU A 259 15.72 27.36 -42.24
C GLU A 259 17.13 27.93 -42.15
N PRO A 260 17.34 29.24 -42.46
CA PRO A 260 18.65 29.85 -42.34
C PRO A 260 19.17 29.71 -40.90
N ALA A 261 20.47 29.48 -40.75
CA ALA A 261 21.15 29.51 -39.47
C ALA A 261 21.09 30.93 -38.90
N GLY A 262 20.00 31.24 -38.18
CA GLY A 262 19.91 32.46 -37.38
C GLY A 262 20.85 32.38 -36.18
N ASP A 263 21.14 33.53 -35.57
CA ASP A 263 21.90 33.57 -34.32
C ASP A 263 21.32 32.57 -33.32
N MET A 264 22.18 31.75 -32.70
CA MET A 264 21.79 30.86 -31.61
C MET A 264 21.41 31.69 -30.39
N ALA A 265 20.24 32.32 -30.45
CA ALA A 265 19.63 32.97 -29.30
C ALA A 265 19.49 31.91 -28.21
N PHE A 266 19.94 32.26 -27.00
CA PHE A 266 19.74 31.42 -25.83
C PHE A 266 18.23 31.16 -25.66
N ILE A 267 17.81 29.90 -25.73
CA ILE A 267 16.42 29.49 -25.51
C ILE A 267 16.33 28.96 -24.09
N ASP A 268 15.57 29.65 -23.25
CA ASP A 268 15.30 29.21 -21.88
C ASP A 268 14.69 27.81 -21.84
N ALA A 269 15.07 27.05 -20.82
CA ALA A 269 14.49 25.74 -20.58
C ALA A 269 13.01 25.83 -20.19
N PHE A 270 12.22 24.83 -20.58
CA PHE A 270 10.84 24.73 -20.13
C PHE A 270 10.79 24.63 -18.60
N GLN A 271 9.94 25.46 -17.98
CA GLN A 271 9.72 25.46 -16.53
C GLN A 271 8.26 25.22 -16.21
N MET A 272 8.00 24.43 -15.17
CA MET A 272 6.66 24.22 -14.64
C MET A 272 6.61 24.41 -13.13
N ASP A 273 5.45 24.83 -12.62
CA ASP A 273 5.23 24.86 -11.17
C ASP A 273 5.03 23.44 -10.61
N HIS A 274 5.28 23.28 -9.32
CA HIS A 274 5.18 21.99 -8.63
C HIS A 274 3.75 21.43 -8.64
N ALA A 275 2.71 22.28 -8.63
CA ALA A 275 1.32 21.80 -8.62
C ALA A 275 0.97 21.08 -9.94
N SER A 276 1.35 21.68 -11.07
CA SER A 276 1.22 21.09 -12.40
C SER A 276 2.05 19.80 -12.52
N TYR A 277 3.24 19.77 -11.92
CA TYR A 277 4.11 18.60 -11.92
C TYR A 277 3.51 17.45 -11.12
N ALA A 278 3.07 17.74 -9.88
CA ALA A 278 2.45 16.76 -9.00
C ALA A 278 1.19 16.15 -9.62
N THR A 279 0.39 16.96 -10.33
CA THR A 279 -0.78 16.47 -11.08
C THR A 279 -0.40 15.46 -12.16
N MET A 280 0.75 15.64 -12.81
CA MET A 280 1.17 14.81 -13.94
C MET A 280 1.95 13.57 -13.54
N PHE A 281 2.81 13.67 -12.53
CA PHE A 281 3.83 12.67 -12.21
C PHE A 281 3.80 12.26 -10.73
N GLY A 282 2.88 12.79 -9.93
CA GLY A 282 2.94 12.72 -8.47
C GLY A 282 3.95 13.72 -7.88
N PRO A 283 3.91 13.93 -6.55
CA PRO A 283 4.76 14.89 -5.85
C PRO A 283 6.25 14.60 -6.06
N THR A 284 7.07 15.63 -5.90
CA THR A 284 8.54 15.57 -5.98
C THR A 284 9.18 16.23 -4.74
N THR A 285 10.51 16.30 -4.71
CA THR A 285 11.29 16.73 -3.53
C THR A 285 10.76 18.04 -2.93
N GLY A 286 10.48 18.00 -1.62
CA GLY A 286 9.98 19.12 -0.84
C GLY A 286 8.46 19.28 -0.81
N ASP A 287 7.73 18.65 -1.73
CA ASP A 287 6.26 18.60 -1.64
C ASP A 287 5.85 17.75 -0.42
N ILE A 288 4.72 18.08 0.18
CA ILE A 288 4.17 17.32 1.32
C ILE A 288 2.82 16.70 0.97
N VAL A 289 2.56 15.50 1.51
CA VAL A 289 1.38 14.68 1.23
C VAL A 289 0.76 14.22 2.54
N ARG A 290 -0.55 14.37 2.68
CA ARG A 290 -1.31 13.87 3.83
C ARG A 290 -1.57 12.37 3.68
N LEU A 291 -1.42 11.60 4.75
CA LEU A 291 -1.67 10.16 4.75
C LEU A 291 -3.15 9.87 5.06
N GLY A 292 -3.94 9.53 4.04
CA GLY A 292 -5.38 9.30 4.20
C GLY A 292 -6.05 10.52 4.82
N SER A 293 -7.00 10.31 5.73
CA SER A 293 -7.61 11.39 6.52
C SER A 293 -6.93 11.69 7.85
N THR A 294 -5.72 11.17 8.07
CA THR A 294 -4.96 11.39 9.31
C THR A 294 -4.31 12.77 9.31
N ASP A 295 -3.91 13.25 10.49
CA ASP A 295 -3.06 14.46 10.60
C ASP A 295 -1.57 14.21 10.34
N LEU A 296 -1.20 13.07 9.79
CA LEU A 296 0.18 12.76 9.40
C LEU A 296 0.47 13.28 8.00
N TRP A 297 1.59 14.01 7.86
CA TRP A 297 2.08 14.58 6.63
C TRP A 297 3.47 14.07 6.35
N ILE A 298 3.71 13.60 5.14
CA ILE A 298 5.04 13.17 4.69
C ILE A 298 5.61 14.19 3.72
N LYS A 299 6.90 14.45 3.79
CA LYS A 299 7.65 15.27 2.84
C LYS A 299 8.52 14.39 1.97
N VAL A 300 8.48 14.60 0.67
CA VAL A 300 9.36 13.89 -0.27
C VAL A 300 10.80 14.34 -0.02
N GLU A 301 11.64 13.42 0.44
CA GLU A 301 13.02 13.68 0.87
C GLU A 301 13.96 13.86 -0.31
N ASN A 302 13.74 13.07 -1.37
CA ASN A 302 14.50 13.11 -2.61
C ASN A 302 13.67 12.55 -3.77
N ASP A 303 14.04 12.90 -5.00
CA ASP A 303 13.49 12.35 -6.24
C ASP A 303 14.64 11.88 -7.12
N MET A 304 14.59 10.63 -7.55
CA MET A 304 15.61 10.00 -8.40
C MET A 304 15.41 10.27 -9.89
N THR A 305 14.33 10.95 -10.28
CA THR A 305 14.04 11.28 -11.68
C THR A 305 15.03 12.28 -12.28
N VAL A 306 15.03 12.37 -13.60
CA VAL A 306 15.59 13.50 -14.35
C VAL A 306 14.42 14.27 -14.94
N TYR A 307 14.18 15.48 -14.45
CA TYR A 307 12.98 16.24 -14.81
C TYR A 307 12.85 16.43 -16.33
N GLY A 308 11.72 16.04 -16.90
CA GLY A 308 11.43 16.04 -18.34
C GLY A 308 11.65 14.69 -19.03
N ASP A 309 12.26 13.70 -18.37
CA ASP A 309 12.43 12.32 -18.84
C ASP A 309 11.63 11.32 -17.96
N GLU A 310 10.53 11.76 -17.34
CA GLU A 310 9.67 10.90 -16.51
C GLU A 310 9.07 9.75 -17.34
N CYS A 311 9.13 8.54 -16.79
CA CYS A 311 8.55 7.35 -17.40
C CYS A 311 7.04 7.38 -17.28
N LYS A 312 6.34 7.67 -18.39
CA LYS A 312 4.88 7.68 -18.46
C LYS A 312 4.36 6.81 -19.60
N PHE A 313 3.46 5.88 -19.28
CA PHE A 313 2.85 4.98 -20.25
C PHE A 313 1.52 5.53 -20.80
N GLY A 314 1.19 5.15 -22.05
CA GLY A 314 -0.09 5.47 -22.70
C GLY A 314 0.03 6.00 -24.13
N GLY A 315 -1.11 6.29 -24.75
CA GLY A 315 -1.20 6.82 -26.11
C GLY A 315 -0.42 8.13 -26.28
N GLY A 316 0.62 8.10 -27.13
CA GLY A 316 1.48 9.26 -27.41
C GLY A 316 2.40 9.68 -26.27
N LYS A 317 2.60 8.84 -25.24
CA LYS A 317 3.40 9.15 -24.05
C LYS A 317 4.88 8.81 -24.21
N THR A 318 5.60 8.74 -23.09
CA THR A 318 7.06 8.55 -23.01
C THR A 318 7.50 7.11 -23.29
N LEU A 319 6.89 6.14 -22.62
CA LEU A 319 7.26 4.71 -22.74
C LEU A 319 6.69 4.11 -24.03
N ARG A 320 7.41 4.35 -25.13
CA ARG A 320 7.14 3.82 -26.47
C ARG A 320 8.47 3.46 -27.13
N GLU A 321 8.40 2.56 -28.11
CA GLU A 321 9.56 2.01 -28.83
C GLU A 321 10.49 3.13 -29.36
N GLY A 322 11.79 2.96 -29.15
CA GLY A 322 12.84 3.91 -29.54
C GLY A 322 12.90 5.18 -28.70
N MET A 323 11.92 5.40 -27.82
CA MET A 323 11.75 6.59 -26.99
C MET A 323 12.10 6.23 -25.55
N GLY A 324 11.16 6.27 -24.60
CA GLY A 324 11.38 5.77 -23.23
C GLY A 324 11.44 4.25 -23.11
N GLN A 325 10.98 3.50 -24.13
CA GLN A 325 11.20 2.06 -24.24
C GLN A 325 12.35 1.80 -25.20
N ALA A 326 13.41 1.15 -24.71
CA ALA A 326 14.59 0.79 -25.48
C ALA A 326 14.27 -0.24 -26.58
N THR A 327 15.01 -0.16 -27.69
CA THR A 327 14.82 -1.00 -28.87
C THR A 327 16.03 -1.91 -29.09
N GLY A 328 15.78 -3.16 -29.49
CA GLY A 328 16.84 -4.12 -29.79
C GLY A 328 17.53 -4.67 -28.54
N ARG A 329 16.82 -4.65 -27.40
CA ARG A 329 17.25 -5.27 -26.14
C ARG A 329 16.53 -6.60 -25.97
N SER A 330 17.27 -7.61 -25.53
CA SER A 330 16.72 -8.92 -25.22
C SER A 330 15.96 -8.89 -23.88
N ASP A 331 15.14 -9.91 -23.66
CA ASP A 331 14.43 -10.11 -22.40
C ASP A 331 15.38 -10.09 -21.19
N ALA A 332 16.57 -10.72 -21.31
CA ALA A 332 17.59 -10.73 -20.27
C ALA A 332 18.11 -9.33 -19.90
N GLU A 333 18.09 -8.37 -20.82
CA GLU A 333 18.57 -7.00 -20.63
C GLU A 333 17.50 -6.03 -20.11
N THR A 334 16.23 -6.41 -20.11
CA THR A 334 15.10 -5.53 -19.77
C THR A 334 14.43 -5.95 -18.47
N LEU A 335 13.70 -5.03 -17.83
CA LEU A 335 12.84 -5.36 -16.69
C LEU A 335 11.65 -6.22 -17.14
N ASP A 336 11.10 -7.02 -16.24
CA ASP A 336 9.82 -7.71 -16.47
C ASP A 336 8.66 -6.75 -16.19
N LEU A 337 8.81 -5.93 -15.15
CA LEU A 337 7.86 -4.92 -14.72
C LEU A 337 8.61 -3.67 -14.25
N VAL A 338 8.05 -2.49 -14.56
CA VAL A 338 8.43 -1.23 -13.91
C VAL A 338 7.23 -0.60 -13.21
N VAL A 339 7.38 -0.25 -11.93
CA VAL A 339 6.46 0.66 -11.24
C VAL A 339 6.99 2.08 -11.44
N THR A 340 6.28 2.90 -12.19
CA THR A 340 6.77 4.23 -12.59
C THR A 340 6.37 5.31 -11.59
N ASN A 341 7.24 6.30 -11.34
CA ASN A 341 6.95 7.48 -10.53
C ASN A 341 6.34 7.19 -9.14
N ALA A 342 6.83 6.17 -8.44
CA ALA A 342 6.30 5.77 -7.13
C ALA A 342 6.77 6.71 -6.01
N LEU A 343 5.86 7.27 -5.22
CA LEU A 343 6.21 7.86 -3.92
C LEU A 343 6.39 6.72 -2.92
N ILE A 344 7.64 6.31 -2.69
CA ILE A 344 8.00 5.23 -1.78
C ILE A 344 7.90 5.74 -0.35
N VAL A 345 7.18 5.00 0.50
CA VAL A 345 7.16 5.17 1.96
C VAL A 345 7.64 3.87 2.58
N ASP A 346 8.88 3.90 3.06
CA ASP A 346 9.56 2.74 3.63
C ASP A 346 10.38 3.17 4.86
N TRP A 347 10.81 2.22 5.68
CA TRP A 347 11.66 2.52 6.83
C TRP A 347 12.99 3.17 6.43
N THR A 348 13.48 2.88 5.22
CA THR A 348 14.71 3.44 4.66
C THR A 348 14.58 4.92 4.26
N GLY A 349 13.37 5.41 3.99
CA GLY A 349 13.15 6.78 3.54
C GLY A 349 11.77 7.03 2.92
N ILE A 350 11.50 8.31 2.64
CA ILE A 350 10.31 8.75 1.92
C ILE A 350 10.76 9.50 0.67
N TYR A 351 10.78 8.83 -0.47
CA TYR A 351 11.41 9.35 -1.68
C TYR A 351 10.66 8.91 -2.94
N LYS A 352 10.98 9.57 -4.06
CA LYS A 352 10.34 9.34 -5.34
C LYS A 352 11.30 8.61 -6.29
N ALA A 353 10.85 7.50 -6.86
CA ALA A 353 11.65 6.71 -7.80
C ALA A 353 10.75 5.81 -8.68
N ASP A 354 11.32 5.28 -9.75
CA ASP A 354 10.81 4.08 -10.41
C ASP A 354 11.31 2.83 -9.66
N ILE A 355 10.55 1.74 -9.69
CA ILE A 355 10.92 0.44 -9.11
C ILE A 355 10.98 -0.59 -10.23
N GLY A 356 12.15 -1.20 -10.44
CA GLY A 356 12.37 -2.22 -11.45
C GLY A 356 12.28 -3.62 -10.86
N VAL A 357 11.48 -4.48 -11.48
CA VAL A 357 11.25 -5.86 -11.06
C VAL A 357 11.68 -6.83 -12.15
N LYS A 358 12.35 -7.91 -11.73
CA LYS A 358 12.73 -9.02 -12.60
C LYS A 358 12.73 -10.34 -11.83
N GLU A 359 12.15 -11.39 -12.41
CA GLU A 359 11.97 -12.72 -11.82
C GLU A 359 11.37 -12.65 -10.40
N GLY A 360 10.39 -11.75 -10.25
CA GLY A 360 9.69 -11.46 -8.99
C GLY A 360 10.51 -10.76 -7.91
N MET A 361 11.74 -10.32 -8.21
CA MET A 361 12.63 -9.59 -7.30
C MET A 361 12.73 -8.11 -7.68
N ILE A 362 12.86 -7.24 -6.69
CA ILE A 362 13.25 -5.84 -6.88
C ILE A 362 14.73 -5.84 -7.29
N VAL A 363 15.03 -5.49 -8.54
CA VAL A 363 16.41 -5.51 -9.06
C VAL A 363 17.08 -4.15 -9.09
N ALA A 364 16.30 -3.07 -9.09
CA ALA A 364 16.80 -1.71 -9.00
C ALA A 364 15.70 -0.73 -8.59
N ILE A 365 16.09 0.36 -7.93
CA ILE A 365 15.24 1.49 -7.54
C ILE A 365 15.98 2.76 -7.98
N GLY A 366 15.32 3.60 -8.76
CA GLY A 366 16.02 4.71 -9.42
C GLY A 366 15.23 5.33 -10.56
N LYS A 367 15.91 5.64 -11.66
CA LYS A 367 15.28 6.17 -12.87
C LYS A 367 15.30 5.10 -13.95
N ALA A 368 14.11 4.69 -14.38
CA ALA A 368 13.94 3.71 -15.45
C ALA A 368 13.96 4.37 -16.84
N GLY A 369 13.90 3.56 -17.88
CA GLY A 369 13.62 4.00 -19.24
C GLY A 369 14.62 3.49 -20.25
N ASN A 370 15.03 4.37 -21.17
CA ASN A 370 15.90 4.00 -22.28
C ASN A 370 17.23 4.76 -22.22
N PRO A 371 18.36 4.09 -21.93
CA PRO A 371 19.67 4.75 -21.85
C PRO A 371 20.15 5.32 -23.19
N ASP A 372 19.50 4.96 -24.30
CA ASP A 372 19.86 5.50 -25.62
C ASP A 372 19.42 6.94 -25.83
N VAL A 373 18.42 7.43 -25.07
CA VAL A 373 17.81 8.75 -25.29
C VAL A 373 17.53 9.53 -24.00
N MET A 374 17.76 8.92 -22.82
CA MET A 374 17.54 9.51 -21.50
C MET A 374 18.82 9.48 -20.68
N ASP A 375 19.08 10.57 -19.96
CA ASP A 375 20.18 10.62 -18.99
C ASP A 375 19.80 9.89 -17.70
N GLY A 376 20.80 9.39 -16.99
CA GLY A 376 20.64 8.89 -15.62
C GLY A 376 19.83 7.60 -15.47
N VAL A 377 19.57 6.85 -16.55
CA VAL A 377 18.90 5.55 -16.45
C VAL A 377 19.77 4.62 -15.59
N THR A 378 19.23 4.20 -14.46
CA THR A 378 19.93 3.34 -13.50
C THR A 378 20.27 2.01 -14.15
N GLU A 379 21.46 1.47 -13.82
CA GLU A 379 21.86 0.14 -14.28
C GLU A 379 20.80 -0.92 -13.91
N GLY A 380 20.44 -1.77 -14.88
CA GLY A 380 19.38 -2.76 -14.71
C GLY A 380 17.95 -2.23 -14.83
N MET A 381 17.72 -0.93 -15.05
CA MET A 381 16.37 -0.33 -15.17
C MET A 381 15.94 -0.03 -16.61
N VAL A 382 16.39 -0.85 -17.56
CA VAL A 382 16.00 -0.68 -18.96
C VAL A 382 14.58 -1.17 -19.17
N VAL A 383 13.72 -0.29 -19.67
CA VAL A 383 12.37 -0.63 -20.13
C VAL A 383 12.47 -1.05 -21.59
N GLY A 384 12.06 -2.27 -21.93
CA GLY A 384 12.07 -2.78 -23.30
C GLY A 384 10.75 -3.38 -23.73
N SER A 385 10.75 -4.17 -24.81
CA SER A 385 9.54 -4.81 -25.33
C SER A 385 8.95 -5.89 -24.43
N CYS A 386 9.73 -6.42 -23.48
CA CYS A 386 9.32 -7.44 -22.53
C CYS A 386 8.93 -6.88 -21.15
N THR A 387 8.86 -5.55 -21.01
CA THR A 387 8.58 -4.88 -19.74
C THR A 387 7.12 -4.45 -19.66
N ASP A 388 6.40 -4.92 -18.65
CA ASP A 388 5.08 -4.41 -18.29
C ASP A 388 5.19 -3.14 -17.41
N VAL A 389 4.09 -2.39 -17.26
CA VAL A 389 4.08 -1.12 -16.53
C VAL A 389 2.94 -1.06 -15.50
N VAL A 390 3.31 -0.76 -14.26
CA VAL A 390 2.38 -0.28 -13.24
C VAL A 390 2.59 1.23 -13.06
N ALA A 391 1.52 2.00 -13.25
CA ALA A 391 1.55 3.45 -13.06
C ALA A 391 1.49 3.79 -11.56
N GLY A 392 2.60 4.30 -11.03
CA GLY A 392 2.72 4.75 -9.64
C GLY A 392 2.62 6.27 -9.49
N GLU A 393 2.48 7.04 -10.58
CA GLU A 393 2.30 8.48 -10.50
C GLU A 393 1.06 8.85 -9.65
N GLY A 394 1.28 9.71 -8.66
CA GLY A 394 0.23 10.10 -7.71
C GLY A 394 -0.16 9.01 -6.70
N LYS A 395 0.56 7.88 -6.66
CA LYS A 395 0.37 6.80 -5.69
C LYS A 395 1.51 6.75 -4.69
N ILE A 396 1.18 6.32 -3.48
CA ILE A 396 2.17 5.92 -2.46
C ILE A 396 2.42 4.42 -2.63
N VAL A 397 3.68 3.99 -2.53
CA VAL A 397 4.08 2.58 -2.59
C VAL A 397 4.77 2.20 -1.29
N THR A 398 4.28 1.14 -0.64
CA THR A 398 4.89 0.55 0.55
C THR A 398 5.28 -0.90 0.28
N ALA A 399 6.17 -1.45 1.10
CA ALA A 399 6.29 -2.91 1.18
C ALA A 399 4.95 -3.53 1.61
N GLY A 400 4.72 -4.78 1.21
CA GLY A 400 3.63 -5.59 1.74
C GLY A 400 3.79 -5.81 3.25
N ALA A 401 2.69 -5.68 3.98
CA ALA A 401 2.71 -5.84 5.43
C ALA A 401 2.91 -7.31 5.84
N ILE A 402 3.56 -7.51 6.98
CA ILE A 402 3.88 -8.80 7.56
C ILE A 402 3.18 -8.88 8.91
N ASP A 403 2.17 -9.75 9.00
CA ASP A 403 1.46 -10.02 10.24
C ASP A 403 2.04 -11.27 10.90
N THR A 404 2.69 -11.10 12.05
CA THR A 404 3.39 -12.17 12.73
C THR A 404 2.65 -12.77 13.91
N HIS A 405 1.35 -12.50 14.08
CA HIS A 405 0.53 -13.11 15.13
C HIS A 405 -0.80 -13.62 14.55
N ILE A 406 -0.72 -14.63 13.69
CA ILE A 406 -1.88 -15.21 13.02
C ILE A 406 -2.33 -16.51 13.69
N HIS A 407 -3.61 -16.60 14.01
CA HIS A 407 -4.25 -17.87 14.34
C HIS A 407 -4.86 -18.44 13.06
N PHE A 408 -4.34 -19.57 12.56
CA PHE A 408 -4.86 -20.22 11.36
C PHE A 408 -6.18 -20.97 11.64
N ILE A 409 -7.20 -20.20 12.05
CA ILE A 409 -8.56 -20.65 12.37
C ILE A 409 -9.33 -20.93 11.09
N CYS A 410 -9.21 -20.06 10.07
CA CYS A 410 -9.88 -20.26 8.80
C CYS A 410 -9.12 -19.63 7.61
N PRO A 411 -9.24 -20.20 6.39
CA PRO A 411 -8.56 -19.66 5.20
C PRO A 411 -9.14 -18.32 4.71
N GLN A 412 -10.34 -17.94 5.14
CA GLN A 412 -10.99 -16.67 4.76
C GLN A 412 -10.22 -15.44 5.24
N GLN A 413 -9.34 -15.59 6.23
CA GLN A 413 -8.46 -14.51 6.67
C GLN A 413 -7.51 -14.01 5.56
N VAL A 414 -7.14 -14.87 4.60
CA VAL A 414 -6.20 -14.49 3.52
C VAL A 414 -6.76 -13.41 2.60
N PRO A 415 -7.99 -13.54 2.04
CA PRO A 415 -8.63 -12.45 1.32
C PRO A 415 -8.72 -11.15 2.12
N GLU A 416 -9.06 -11.19 3.41
CA GLU A 416 -9.15 -9.99 4.26
C GLU A 416 -7.78 -9.31 4.42
N ALA A 417 -6.74 -10.09 4.70
CA ALA A 417 -5.38 -9.61 4.84
C ALA A 417 -4.84 -9.00 3.53
N LEU A 418 -5.00 -9.70 2.40
CA LEU A 418 -4.60 -9.17 1.08
C LEU A 418 -5.39 -7.90 0.73
N ALA A 419 -6.70 -7.87 0.99
CA ALA A 419 -7.53 -6.68 0.75
C ALA A 419 -7.09 -5.47 1.59
N SER A 420 -6.37 -5.70 2.70
CA SER A 420 -5.80 -4.65 3.54
C SER A 420 -4.35 -4.27 3.20
N GLY A 421 -3.64 -5.06 2.37
CA GLY A 421 -2.22 -4.84 2.03
C GLY A 421 -1.21 -5.74 2.77
N VAL A 422 -1.67 -6.73 3.53
CA VAL A 422 -0.81 -7.76 4.14
C VAL A 422 -0.45 -8.82 3.11
N THR A 423 0.85 -9.10 2.95
CA THR A 423 1.39 -10.07 1.98
C THR A 423 2.10 -11.26 2.62
N THR A 424 2.27 -11.24 3.94
CA THR A 424 2.89 -12.33 4.70
C THR A 424 2.17 -12.56 6.03
N MET A 425 1.94 -13.84 6.35
CA MET A 425 1.37 -14.29 7.60
C MET A 425 2.33 -15.24 8.32
N LEU A 426 2.60 -15.00 9.59
CA LEU A 426 3.25 -15.97 10.47
C LEU A 426 2.34 -16.27 11.66
N GLY A 427 2.22 -17.55 11.98
CA GLY A 427 1.51 -18.00 13.16
C GLY A 427 1.26 -19.51 13.15
N GLY A 428 0.21 -19.98 13.81
CA GLY A 428 -0.02 -21.43 13.94
C GLY A 428 -1.49 -21.77 14.07
N GLY A 429 -1.83 -23.03 13.79
CA GLY A 429 -3.19 -23.51 13.88
C GLY A 429 -3.48 -24.68 12.95
N THR A 430 -4.61 -25.35 13.19
CA THR A 430 -5.09 -26.49 12.39
C THR A 430 -6.58 -26.35 12.03
N GLY A 431 -7.07 -25.12 11.87
CA GLY A 431 -8.50 -24.80 11.78
C GLY A 431 -9.11 -24.47 13.14
N PRO A 432 -10.46 -24.38 13.27
CA PRO A 432 -11.14 -23.78 14.43
C PRO A 432 -11.24 -24.75 15.64
N SER A 433 -10.13 -25.38 16.01
CA SER A 433 -10.00 -26.18 17.23
C SER A 433 -9.84 -25.29 18.46
N ALA A 434 -10.19 -25.78 19.65
CA ALA A 434 -9.96 -25.04 20.89
C ALA A 434 -8.50 -24.57 21.05
N GLY A 435 -7.53 -25.43 20.70
CA GLY A 435 -6.11 -25.07 20.76
C GLY A 435 -5.71 -23.96 19.79
N THR A 436 -6.26 -23.93 18.57
CA THR A 436 -5.97 -22.89 17.58
C THR A 436 -6.73 -21.60 17.85
N ASN A 437 -7.96 -21.68 18.34
CA ASN A 437 -8.75 -20.52 18.74
C ASN A 437 -8.09 -19.76 19.90
N ALA A 438 -7.27 -20.44 20.71
CA ALA A 438 -6.53 -19.84 21.81
C ALA A 438 -5.05 -19.56 21.49
N THR A 439 -4.39 -20.37 20.65
CA THR A 439 -2.92 -20.32 20.51
C THR A 439 -2.44 -20.46 19.07
N THR A 440 -1.41 -19.69 18.69
CA THR A 440 -0.70 -19.82 17.41
C THR A 440 0.21 -21.06 17.36
N CYS A 441 -0.36 -22.25 17.50
CA CYS A 441 0.38 -23.51 17.52
C CYS A 441 -0.13 -24.48 16.47
N THR A 442 0.76 -24.99 15.62
CA THR A 442 0.52 -26.17 14.77
C THR A 442 1.27 -27.38 15.36
N PRO A 443 0.63 -28.21 16.20
CA PRO A 443 1.34 -29.21 16.99
C PRO A 443 1.73 -30.46 16.18
N GLY A 444 3.00 -30.84 16.27
CA GLY A 444 3.53 -32.12 15.77
C GLY A 444 3.75 -32.17 14.25
N ALA A 445 4.56 -33.15 13.82
CA ALA A 445 5.00 -33.27 12.42
C ALA A 445 3.87 -33.56 11.41
N HIS A 446 2.85 -34.31 11.83
CA HIS A 446 1.73 -34.66 10.96
C HIS A 446 0.93 -33.43 10.53
N TYR A 447 0.51 -32.60 11.49
CA TYR A 447 -0.25 -31.40 11.21
C TYR A 447 0.62 -30.31 10.57
N MET A 448 1.90 -30.22 10.93
CA MET A 448 2.84 -29.31 10.25
C MET A 448 2.87 -29.56 8.75
N ARG A 449 3.04 -30.82 8.33
CA ARG A 449 3.00 -31.21 6.91
C ARG A 449 1.67 -30.85 6.25
N GLN A 450 0.54 -31.20 6.87
CA GLN A 450 -0.78 -30.94 6.29
C GLN A 450 -1.06 -29.44 6.15
N MET A 451 -0.67 -28.64 7.13
CA MET A 451 -0.86 -27.19 7.07
C MET A 451 0.04 -26.54 6.04
N LEU A 452 1.31 -26.96 5.89
CA LEU A 452 2.16 -26.49 4.79
C LEU A 452 1.56 -26.83 3.43
N GLN A 453 1.00 -28.03 3.25
CA GLN A 453 0.31 -28.42 2.01
C GLN A 453 -1.00 -27.64 1.76
N ALA A 454 -1.71 -27.26 2.82
CA ALA A 454 -2.90 -26.40 2.70
C ALA A 454 -2.51 -24.95 2.35
N CYS A 455 -1.48 -24.42 3.01
CA CYS A 455 -0.96 -23.07 2.77
C CYS A 455 -0.28 -22.92 1.40
N ASP A 456 0.22 -24.01 0.80
CA ASP A 456 0.73 -24.04 -0.58
C ASP A 456 -0.30 -23.66 -1.66
N GLN A 457 -1.57 -23.52 -1.28
CA GLN A 457 -2.64 -23.06 -2.16
C GLN A 457 -3.03 -21.60 -1.93
N LEU A 458 -2.44 -20.95 -0.92
CA LEU A 458 -2.78 -19.59 -0.52
C LEU A 458 -1.88 -18.59 -1.25
N PRO A 459 -2.44 -17.49 -1.80
CA PRO A 459 -1.69 -16.51 -2.58
C PRO A 459 -1.01 -15.46 -1.70
N ILE A 460 -0.36 -15.92 -0.63
CA ILE A 460 0.30 -15.11 0.38
C ILE A 460 1.54 -15.85 0.90
N ASN A 461 2.55 -15.12 1.39
CA ASN A 461 3.66 -15.79 2.05
C ASN A 461 3.20 -16.31 3.42
N VAL A 462 3.66 -17.49 3.83
CA VAL A 462 3.26 -18.12 5.10
C VAL A 462 4.47 -18.69 5.83
N GLY A 463 4.60 -18.36 7.10
CA GLY A 463 5.40 -19.12 8.06
C GLY A 463 4.50 -19.80 9.09
N ILE A 464 4.87 -21.00 9.54
CA ILE A 464 4.10 -21.76 10.54
C ILE A 464 4.92 -21.98 11.81
N THR A 465 4.31 -21.74 12.97
CA THR A 465 4.88 -21.96 14.30
C THR A 465 4.38 -23.27 14.93
N GLY A 466 5.29 -24.01 15.55
CA GLY A 466 4.98 -25.16 16.39
C GLY A 466 4.61 -24.75 17.82
N LYS A 467 4.27 -25.74 18.65
CA LYS A 467 4.06 -25.55 20.09
C LYS A 467 5.40 -25.66 20.84
N GLY A 468 5.74 -24.62 21.60
CA GLY A 468 6.96 -24.53 22.40
C GLY A 468 6.84 -25.03 23.84
N ASN A 469 5.63 -25.33 24.31
CA ASN A 469 5.36 -25.73 25.69
C ASN A 469 5.70 -27.21 25.96
N ASP A 470 6.99 -27.50 26.12
CA ASP A 470 7.49 -28.78 26.63
C ASP A 470 8.76 -28.50 27.46
N SER A 471 8.95 -29.22 28.56
CA SER A 471 10.16 -29.12 29.39
C SER A 471 11.30 -30.02 28.89
N SER A 472 11.07 -30.79 27.82
CA SER A 472 12.07 -31.61 27.14
C SER A 472 12.15 -31.25 25.63
N PRO A 473 13.33 -31.34 25.01
CA PRO A 473 13.54 -30.79 23.66
C PRO A 473 13.04 -31.67 22.50
N GLU A 474 12.77 -32.96 22.72
CA GLU A 474 12.52 -33.94 21.65
C GLU A 474 11.32 -33.56 20.78
N GLY A 475 10.16 -33.32 21.41
CA GLY A 475 8.94 -32.94 20.68
C GLY A 475 9.03 -31.55 20.03
N LEU A 476 9.87 -30.67 20.58
CA LEU A 476 10.12 -29.34 20.00
C LEU A 476 10.96 -29.46 18.71
N ARG A 477 12.03 -30.27 18.75
CA ARG A 477 12.86 -30.57 17.57
C ARG A 477 12.06 -31.24 16.46
N ASP A 478 11.19 -32.20 16.80
CA ASP A 478 10.34 -32.89 15.81
C ASP A 478 9.48 -31.92 15.00
N GLN A 479 8.94 -30.87 15.64
CA GLN A 479 8.12 -29.86 14.98
C GLN A 479 8.95 -28.95 14.06
N VAL A 480 10.12 -28.50 14.53
CA VAL A 480 11.04 -27.68 13.73
C VAL A 480 11.57 -28.46 12.54
N ASN A 481 11.97 -29.72 12.71
CA ASN A 481 12.39 -30.62 11.65
C ASN A 481 11.27 -30.92 10.64
N ALA A 482 10.01 -30.85 11.05
CA ALA A 482 8.87 -31.01 10.16
C ALA A 482 8.49 -29.73 9.38
N GLY A 483 9.16 -28.60 9.64
CA GLY A 483 8.96 -27.36 8.90
C GLY A 483 8.50 -26.16 9.72
N ALA A 484 8.35 -26.28 11.05
CA ALA A 484 8.07 -25.10 11.87
C ALA A 484 9.23 -24.09 11.76
N CYS A 485 8.93 -22.85 11.43
CA CYS A 485 9.89 -21.75 11.35
C CYS A 485 10.02 -20.93 12.65
N GLY A 486 9.29 -21.33 13.69
CA GLY A 486 9.29 -20.75 15.02
C GLY A 486 8.50 -21.62 16.00
N LEU A 487 8.59 -21.33 17.30
CA LEU A 487 7.84 -22.01 18.36
C LEU A 487 7.11 -21.01 19.23
N LYS A 488 5.83 -21.26 19.51
CA LYS A 488 5.01 -20.44 20.43
C LYS A 488 4.93 -21.09 21.80
N LEU A 489 5.38 -20.38 22.83
CA LEU A 489 5.06 -20.62 24.23
C LEU A 489 3.76 -19.89 24.59
N HIS A 490 2.82 -20.59 25.22
CA HIS A 490 1.54 -20.02 25.63
C HIS A 490 1.10 -20.48 27.02
N GLU A 491 0.45 -19.62 27.80
CA GLU A 491 0.00 -19.96 29.16
C GLU A 491 -1.05 -21.08 29.21
N ASP A 492 -2.00 -21.11 28.26
CA ASP A 492 -2.99 -22.19 28.10
C ASP A 492 -2.38 -23.60 27.93
N TRP A 493 -1.10 -23.68 27.55
CA TRP A 493 -0.33 -24.94 27.50
C TRP A 493 0.73 -25.05 28.61
N GLY A 494 0.81 -24.08 29.52
CA GLY A 494 1.78 -23.95 30.60
C GLY A 494 3.03 -23.19 30.19
N CYS A 495 3.09 -21.88 30.44
CA CYS A 495 4.24 -21.02 30.14
C CYS A 495 5.24 -20.95 31.31
N THR A 496 5.73 -22.11 31.73
CA THR A 496 6.58 -22.21 32.94
C THR A 496 8.06 -21.93 32.62
N PRO A 497 8.90 -21.54 33.60
CA PRO A 497 10.34 -21.36 33.41
C PRO A 497 11.06 -22.56 32.78
N ALA A 498 10.62 -23.79 33.09
CA ALA A 498 11.20 -25.00 32.51
C ALA A 498 10.90 -25.15 31.02
N ALA A 499 9.65 -24.88 30.61
CA ALA A 499 9.26 -24.89 29.20
C ALA A 499 9.93 -23.75 28.41
N ILE A 500 10.03 -22.55 29.01
CA ILE A 500 10.75 -21.41 28.44
C ILE A 500 12.21 -21.79 28.14
N ASP A 501 12.90 -22.39 29.11
CA ASP A 501 14.32 -22.75 28.97
C ASP A 501 14.55 -23.81 27.88
N ALA A 502 13.73 -24.86 27.87
CA ALA A 502 13.80 -25.93 26.87
C ALA A 502 13.51 -25.42 25.45
N CYS A 503 12.46 -24.60 25.30
CA CYS A 503 12.08 -24.00 24.02
C CYS A 503 13.18 -23.09 23.47
N LEU A 504 13.68 -22.16 24.28
CA LEU A 504 14.77 -21.27 23.87
C LEU A 504 16.04 -22.03 23.51
N SER A 505 16.35 -23.14 24.21
CA SER A 505 17.50 -23.99 23.87
C SER A 505 17.36 -24.63 22.48
N VAL A 506 16.16 -25.08 22.11
CA VAL A 506 15.88 -25.63 20.77
C VAL A 506 15.87 -24.53 19.70
N CYS A 507 15.33 -23.35 20.02
CA CYS A 507 15.39 -22.19 19.12
C CYS A 507 16.83 -21.76 18.83
N ASP A 508 17.70 -21.73 19.85
CA ASP A 508 19.14 -21.45 19.68
C ASP A 508 19.84 -22.53 18.84
N GLU A 509 19.49 -23.80 19.03
CA GLU A 509 20.04 -24.93 18.28
C GLU A 509 19.69 -24.89 16.79
N LEU A 510 18.44 -24.51 16.46
CA LEU A 510 17.87 -24.67 15.11
C LEU A 510 17.60 -23.34 14.38
N ASP A 511 18.08 -22.22 14.94
CA ASP A 511 17.97 -20.86 14.40
C ASP A 511 16.53 -20.45 14.00
N VAL A 512 15.56 -20.74 14.87
CA VAL A 512 14.16 -20.32 14.71
C VAL A 512 13.75 -19.37 15.83
N GLN A 513 12.76 -18.50 15.59
CA GLN A 513 12.33 -17.56 16.63
C GLN A 513 11.49 -18.26 17.72
N CYS A 514 11.67 -17.81 18.96
CA CYS A 514 10.81 -18.16 20.09
C CYS A 514 9.80 -17.02 20.30
N LEU A 515 8.51 -17.34 20.26
CA LEU A 515 7.41 -16.40 20.46
C LEU A 515 6.70 -16.75 21.76
N ILE A 516 6.33 -15.77 22.57
CA ILE A 516 5.80 -16.04 23.91
C ILE A 516 4.56 -15.20 24.24
N HIS A 517 3.60 -15.90 24.84
CA HIS A 517 2.53 -15.37 25.68
C HIS A 517 2.80 -15.91 27.08
N THR A 518 3.10 -15.02 28.03
CA THR A 518 3.62 -15.39 29.36
C THR A 518 2.51 -15.79 30.35
N ASP A 519 2.90 -16.26 31.53
CA ASP A 519 1.99 -16.72 32.60
C ASP A 519 1.21 -15.54 33.24
N THR A 520 -0.02 -15.27 32.77
CA THR A 520 -0.85 -14.16 33.29
C THR A 520 -1.14 -14.35 34.78
N LEU A 521 -1.34 -15.61 35.20
CA LEU A 521 -1.71 -15.98 36.56
C LEU A 521 -0.58 -15.82 37.55
N ASN A 522 0.65 -15.64 37.08
CA ASN A 522 1.87 -15.67 37.88
C ASN A 522 2.01 -17.01 38.66
N GLU A 523 1.51 -18.11 38.09
CA GLU A 523 1.43 -19.42 38.75
C GLU A 523 2.82 -19.96 39.08
N SER A 524 3.75 -19.86 38.12
CA SER A 524 5.14 -20.31 38.29
C SER A 524 6.08 -19.22 38.80
N GLY A 525 5.61 -17.97 38.89
CA GLY A 525 6.37 -16.79 39.32
C GLY A 525 5.91 -15.53 38.60
N PHE A 526 6.41 -14.38 39.05
CA PHE A 526 6.15 -13.07 38.43
C PHE A 526 7.02 -12.84 37.18
N VAL A 527 6.84 -11.69 36.53
CA VAL A 527 7.51 -11.32 35.27
C VAL A 527 9.04 -11.46 35.35
N GLU A 528 9.66 -11.16 36.50
CA GLU A 528 11.11 -11.27 36.69
C GLU A 528 11.60 -12.72 36.63
N SER A 529 10.75 -13.67 37.01
CA SER A 529 11.07 -15.11 36.94
C SER A 529 11.08 -15.60 35.50
N THR A 530 10.12 -15.14 34.69
CA THR A 530 10.07 -15.38 33.25
C THR A 530 11.25 -14.71 32.53
N ILE A 531 11.56 -13.45 32.86
CA ILE A 531 12.75 -12.74 32.35
C ILE A 531 14.04 -13.49 32.69
N ALA A 532 14.18 -13.96 33.93
CA ALA A 532 15.33 -14.76 34.34
C ALA A 532 15.43 -16.08 33.55
N ALA A 533 14.31 -16.73 33.22
CA ALA A 533 14.26 -17.94 32.41
C ALA A 533 14.70 -17.69 30.95
N PHE A 534 14.56 -16.46 30.44
CA PHE A 534 15.10 -16.11 29.12
C PHE A 534 16.63 -16.25 29.07
N LYS A 535 17.33 -16.05 30.20
CA LYS A 535 18.80 -16.10 30.29
C LYS A 535 19.50 -15.21 29.26
N GLY A 536 18.91 -14.06 28.94
CA GLY A 536 19.41 -13.12 27.94
C GLY A 536 19.30 -13.58 26.48
N ARG A 537 18.63 -14.71 26.21
CA ARG A 537 18.38 -15.20 24.84
C ARG A 537 17.25 -14.43 24.18
N THR A 538 17.33 -14.33 22.86
CA THR A 538 16.39 -13.61 22.02
C THR A 538 15.00 -14.21 22.09
N ILE A 539 14.00 -13.37 22.32
CA ILE A 539 12.59 -13.78 22.40
C ILE A 539 11.65 -12.70 21.89
N HIS A 540 10.62 -13.11 21.16
CA HIS A 540 9.53 -12.23 20.73
C HIS A 540 8.37 -12.31 21.71
N THR A 541 8.14 -11.24 22.48
CA THR A 541 6.97 -11.11 23.35
C THR A 541 5.77 -10.61 22.53
N TYR A 542 4.74 -11.43 22.41
CA TYR A 542 3.47 -11.00 21.83
C TYR A 542 2.69 -10.10 22.79
N HIS A 543 1.77 -9.30 22.21
CA HIS A 543 0.82 -8.41 22.91
C HIS A 543 1.37 -7.89 24.24
N THR A 544 2.53 -7.23 24.15
CA THR A 544 3.42 -6.94 25.28
C THR A 544 2.76 -6.09 26.37
N GLU A 545 1.72 -5.33 26.03
CA GLU A 545 0.92 -4.58 26.99
C GLU A 545 0.15 -5.47 27.98
N GLY A 546 -0.26 -6.67 27.56
CA GLY A 546 -0.81 -7.70 28.42
C GLY A 546 -2.33 -7.91 28.38
N ALA A 547 -3.14 -7.08 27.72
CA ALA A 547 -4.56 -7.35 27.53
C ALA A 547 -4.78 -8.64 26.72
N GLY A 548 -4.01 -8.81 25.65
CA GLY A 548 -3.94 -10.06 24.88
C GLY A 548 -3.32 -11.23 25.65
N GLY A 549 -2.64 -10.94 26.78
CA GLY A 549 -2.19 -11.91 27.78
C GLY A 549 -0.71 -11.79 28.17
N GLY A 550 -0.43 -12.18 29.41
CA GLY A 550 0.88 -12.08 30.03
C GLY A 550 0.79 -11.62 31.49
N HIS A 551 1.91 -11.70 32.21
CA HIS A 551 2.02 -11.43 33.65
C HIS A 551 1.21 -10.19 34.06
N ALA A 552 0.21 -10.39 34.92
CA ALA A 552 -0.63 -9.30 35.41
C ALA A 552 0.00 -8.67 36.67
N PRO A 553 0.13 -7.33 36.75
CA PRO A 553 -0.24 -6.33 35.73
C PRO A 553 0.94 -5.86 34.84
N ASP A 554 2.14 -6.40 35.03
CA ASP A 554 3.42 -5.74 34.71
C ASP A 554 4.23 -6.34 33.55
N ILE A 555 3.63 -7.22 32.74
CA ILE A 555 4.29 -7.78 31.54
C ILE A 555 4.84 -6.70 30.60
N ILE A 556 4.22 -5.53 30.53
CA ILE A 556 4.68 -4.41 29.69
C ILE A 556 6.10 -3.94 30.02
N SER A 557 6.60 -4.25 31.22
CA SER A 557 7.97 -3.92 31.65
C SER A 557 9.05 -4.56 30.77
N VAL A 558 8.76 -5.69 30.10
CA VAL A 558 9.77 -6.43 29.30
C VAL A 558 10.37 -5.63 28.14
N VAL A 559 9.75 -4.50 27.75
CA VAL A 559 10.29 -3.58 26.74
C VAL A 559 11.64 -2.97 27.12
N GLU A 560 12.03 -3.03 28.41
CA GLU A 560 13.32 -2.55 28.92
C GLU A 560 14.50 -3.44 28.54
N HIS A 561 14.25 -4.68 28.13
CA HIS A 561 15.30 -5.67 27.91
C HIS A 561 15.83 -5.69 26.47
N GLN A 562 17.14 -5.89 26.34
CA GLN A 562 17.82 -5.94 25.05
C GLN A 562 17.48 -7.19 24.23
N ASN A 563 17.25 -8.32 24.87
CA ASN A 563 16.96 -9.59 24.19
C ASN A 563 15.46 -9.78 23.86
N VAL A 564 14.61 -8.80 24.19
CA VAL A 564 13.18 -8.85 23.93
C VAL A 564 12.84 -8.07 22.66
N LEU A 565 12.04 -8.69 21.80
CA LEU A 565 11.49 -8.11 20.56
C LEU A 565 9.98 -7.89 20.76
N PRO A 566 9.54 -6.75 21.31
CA PRO A 566 8.15 -6.57 21.74
C PRO A 566 7.22 -6.23 20.57
N SER A 567 6.08 -6.92 20.50
CA SER A 567 4.96 -6.58 19.62
C SER A 567 3.67 -6.31 20.39
N SER A 568 2.77 -5.60 19.71
CA SER A 568 1.38 -5.41 20.12
C SER A 568 0.43 -6.12 19.17
N THR A 569 -0.75 -6.44 19.68
CA THR A 569 -1.90 -6.88 18.88
C THR A 569 -2.87 -5.72 18.70
N ASN A 570 -3.73 -5.80 17.70
CA ASN A 570 -4.36 -4.59 17.18
C ASN A 570 -5.66 -4.10 17.84
N PRO A 571 -6.42 -4.86 18.65
CA PRO A 571 -7.67 -4.32 19.20
C PRO A 571 -7.49 -3.24 20.27
N THR A 572 -6.39 -3.28 21.03
CA THR A 572 -6.07 -2.21 21.99
C THR A 572 -5.64 -0.92 21.30
N ARG A 573 -5.43 -0.93 19.98
CA ARG A 573 -4.72 0.11 19.24
C ARG A 573 -5.66 1.08 18.51
N PRO A 574 -5.53 2.40 18.76
CA PRO A 574 -5.04 2.98 20.00
C PRO A 574 -6.08 2.89 21.13
N PHE A 575 -5.75 3.40 22.31
CA PHE A 575 -6.71 3.52 23.40
C PHE A 575 -7.87 4.46 23.02
N THR A 576 -9.10 3.96 23.00
CA THR A 576 -10.33 4.70 22.69
C THR A 576 -11.40 4.51 23.77
N ARG A 577 -12.49 5.27 23.68
CA ARG A 577 -13.60 5.21 24.65
C ARG A 577 -14.24 3.83 24.79
N ASN A 578 -14.26 3.01 23.74
CA ASN A 578 -14.89 1.68 23.78
C ASN A 578 -13.90 0.55 24.04
N THR A 579 -12.60 0.85 24.12
CA THR A 579 -11.55 -0.18 24.17
C THR A 579 -11.73 -1.09 25.39
N LEU A 580 -11.95 -0.54 26.59
CA LEU A 580 -12.07 -1.33 27.82
C LEU A 580 -13.30 -2.24 27.81
N ASP A 581 -14.47 -1.67 27.52
CA ASP A 581 -15.75 -2.41 27.52
C ASP A 581 -15.73 -3.55 26.50
N GLU A 582 -15.16 -3.31 25.31
CA GLU A 582 -15.02 -4.34 24.27
C GLU A 582 -14.11 -5.50 24.72
N HIS A 583 -12.98 -5.19 25.35
CA HIS A 583 -11.95 -6.19 25.67
C HIS A 583 -12.37 -7.12 26.80
N LEU A 584 -13.13 -6.62 27.78
CA LEU A 584 -13.61 -7.47 28.88
C LEU A 584 -14.43 -8.64 28.35
N ASP A 585 -15.44 -8.37 27.52
CA ASP A 585 -16.28 -9.41 26.93
C ASP A 585 -15.52 -10.32 25.95
N MET A 586 -14.62 -9.73 25.15
CA MET A 586 -13.79 -10.47 24.19
C MET A 586 -12.88 -11.49 24.91
N LEU A 587 -12.20 -11.07 25.97
CA LEU A 587 -11.31 -11.92 26.76
C LEU A 587 -12.06 -13.10 27.35
N MET A 588 -13.25 -12.84 27.92
CA MET A 588 -14.07 -13.91 28.49
C MET A 588 -14.46 -14.98 27.48
N VAL A 589 -14.74 -14.60 26.23
CA VAL A 589 -15.05 -15.54 25.15
C VAL A 589 -13.79 -16.31 24.70
N CYS A 590 -12.68 -15.62 24.45
CA CYS A 590 -11.47 -16.24 23.91
C CYS A 590 -10.87 -17.30 24.86
N HIS A 591 -10.85 -17.03 26.16
CA HIS A 591 -10.31 -17.95 27.17
C HIS A 591 -11.36 -18.89 27.79
N HIS A 592 -12.56 -18.98 27.20
CA HIS A 592 -13.63 -19.87 27.68
C HIS A 592 -13.99 -19.67 29.16
N LEU A 593 -13.96 -18.42 29.62
CA LEU A 593 -14.26 -18.03 30.99
C LEU A 593 -15.77 -17.91 31.23
N SER A 594 -16.18 -18.02 32.49
CA SER A 594 -17.57 -17.93 32.91
C SER A 594 -17.84 -16.69 33.75
N LYS A 595 -18.81 -15.87 33.31
CA LYS A 595 -19.36 -14.74 34.10
C LYS A 595 -19.98 -15.17 35.45
N ASN A 596 -20.21 -16.47 35.62
CA ASN A 596 -20.78 -17.02 36.85
C ASN A 596 -19.70 -17.48 37.85
N ILE A 597 -18.42 -17.40 37.49
CA ILE A 597 -17.29 -17.76 38.35
C ILE A 597 -16.60 -16.46 38.78
N PRO A 598 -16.63 -16.08 40.08
CA PRO A 598 -16.01 -14.84 40.55
C PRO A 598 -14.52 -14.74 40.23
N GLU A 599 -13.80 -15.85 40.29
CA GLU A 599 -12.37 -15.93 39.99
C GLU A 599 -12.08 -15.63 38.51
N ASP A 600 -12.94 -16.09 37.59
CA ASP A 600 -12.82 -15.81 36.15
C ASP A 600 -13.05 -14.33 35.83
N VAL A 601 -14.00 -13.69 36.54
CA VAL A 601 -14.26 -12.25 36.39
C VAL A 601 -13.09 -11.44 36.94
N ALA A 602 -12.60 -11.78 38.14
CA ALA A 602 -11.43 -11.12 38.73
C ALA A 602 -10.17 -11.28 37.85
N PHE A 603 -10.00 -12.45 37.22
CA PHE A 603 -8.94 -12.66 36.24
C PHE A 603 -9.08 -11.72 35.04
N ALA A 604 -10.28 -11.63 34.44
CA ALA A 604 -10.53 -10.74 33.31
C ALA A 604 -10.33 -9.25 33.67
N GLU A 605 -10.79 -8.82 34.85
CA GLU A 605 -10.64 -7.45 35.35
C GLU A 605 -9.18 -7.09 35.66
N SER A 606 -8.37 -8.04 36.16
CA SER A 606 -6.94 -7.79 36.37
C SER A 606 -6.14 -7.69 35.07
N ARG A 607 -6.68 -8.23 33.96
CA ARG A 607 -6.01 -8.29 32.66
C ARG A 607 -6.32 -7.09 31.75
N ILE A 608 -7.54 -6.55 31.81
CA ILE A 608 -7.94 -5.39 30.99
C ILE A 608 -7.76 -4.10 31.80
N ARG A 609 -6.67 -3.38 31.55
CA ARG A 609 -6.26 -2.21 32.34
C ARG A 609 -6.15 -0.97 31.46
N ALA A 610 -6.77 0.14 31.88
CA ALA A 610 -6.72 1.39 31.13
C ALA A 610 -5.32 1.97 31.07
N GLU A 611 -4.58 1.83 32.17
CA GLU A 611 -3.27 2.38 32.41
C GLU A 611 -2.22 1.77 31.48
N THR A 612 -2.18 0.43 31.36
CA THR A 612 -1.23 -0.25 30.48
C THR A 612 -1.59 -0.08 29.00
N ILE A 613 -2.87 -0.08 28.63
CA ILE A 613 -3.33 0.21 27.26
C ILE A 613 -2.98 1.65 26.84
N ALA A 614 -3.12 2.61 27.76
CA ALA A 614 -2.70 3.99 27.56
C ALA A 614 -1.18 4.12 27.42
N ALA A 615 -0.43 3.40 28.26
CA ALA A 615 1.03 3.36 28.18
C ALA A 615 1.53 2.73 26.89
N GLU A 616 0.84 1.73 26.36
CA GLU A 616 1.15 1.09 25.08
C GLU A 616 1.10 2.11 23.92
N ASP A 617 0.19 3.10 23.94
CA ASP A 617 0.19 4.19 22.96
C ASP A 617 1.50 5.00 23.02
N VAL A 618 1.95 5.35 24.23
CA VAL A 618 3.19 6.10 24.47
C VAL A 618 4.40 5.30 24.02
N LEU A 619 4.47 4.03 24.43
CA LEU A 619 5.61 3.15 24.16
C LEU A 619 5.75 2.82 22.68
N HIS A 620 4.64 2.77 21.93
CA HIS A 620 4.70 2.72 20.46
C HIS A 620 5.34 3.98 19.88
N ASP A 621 4.93 5.16 20.34
CA ASP A 621 5.41 6.44 19.79
C ASP A 621 6.86 6.73 20.20
N LYS A 622 7.28 6.31 21.41
CA LYS A 622 8.69 6.35 21.86
C LYS A 622 9.58 5.34 21.12
N GLY A 623 9.00 4.33 20.45
CA GLY A 623 9.77 3.25 19.80
C GLY A 623 10.24 2.18 20.78
N ALA A 624 9.59 2.04 21.94
CA ALA A 624 9.82 0.97 22.89
C ALA A 624 9.02 -0.30 22.57
N ILE A 625 7.93 -0.21 21.81
CA ILE A 625 7.30 -1.38 21.19
C ILE A 625 7.62 -1.38 19.70
N SER A 626 8.11 -2.51 19.19
CA SER A 626 8.80 -2.56 17.90
C SER A 626 7.94 -3.06 16.76
N MET A 627 6.85 -3.77 17.05
CA MET A 627 6.03 -4.43 16.04
C MET A 627 4.53 -4.30 16.31
N MET A 628 3.74 -4.36 15.25
CA MET A 628 2.28 -4.45 15.25
C MET A 628 1.87 -5.76 14.56
N SER A 629 0.89 -6.45 15.11
CA SER A 629 0.32 -7.69 14.59
C SER A 629 -1.19 -7.74 14.83
N SER A 630 -1.88 -8.74 14.27
CA SER A 630 -3.33 -8.84 14.48
C SER A 630 -3.72 -9.52 15.79
N ASP A 631 -3.38 -10.80 15.94
CA ASP A 631 -4.04 -11.81 16.80
C ASP A 631 -5.33 -12.40 16.19
N SER A 632 -5.25 -12.77 14.91
CA SER A 632 -6.42 -12.91 14.03
C SER A 632 -7.52 -13.84 14.56
N GLN A 633 -8.70 -13.28 14.82
CA GLN A 633 -9.88 -13.97 15.38
C GLN A 633 -9.69 -14.57 16.79
N ALA A 634 -8.58 -14.27 17.47
CA ALA A 634 -8.24 -14.75 18.81
C ALA A 634 -7.86 -13.58 19.73
N MET A 635 -8.69 -12.53 19.74
CA MET A 635 -8.40 -11.18 20.27
C MET A 635 -7.70 -10.24 19.28
N GLY A 636 -8.03 -10.34 17.99
CA GLY A 636 -7.40 -9.55 16.94
C GLY A 636 -8.05 -9.61 15.57
N ARG A 637 -7.64 -8.69 14.68
CA ARG A 637 -8.28 -8.47 13.37
C ARG A 637 -7.25 -8.46 12.23
N CYS A 638 -7.16 -9.54 11.42
CA CYS A 638 -6.14 -9.65 10.37
C CYS A 638 -6.17 -8.52 9.32
N GLY A 639 -7.34 -7.96 9.01
CA GLY A 639 -7.49 -6.86 8.05
C GLY A 639 -7.18 -5.46 8.60
N GLU A 640 -6.76 -5.32 9.87
CA GLU A 640 -6.61 -4.01 10.52
C GLU A 640 -5.19 -3.70 11.03
N VAL A 641 -4.18 -4.55 10.74
CA VAL A 641 -2.79 -4.31 11.21
C VAL A 641 -2.26 -2.94 10.74
N ILE A 642 -2.41 -2.65 9.45
CA ILE A 642 -1.97 -1.37 8.86
C ILE A 642 -2.84 -0.22 9.39
N LEU A 643 -4.16 -0.39 9.38
CA LEU A 643 -5.13 0.60 9.84
C LEU A 643 -4.82 1.08 11.26
N ARG A 644 -4.64 0.13 12.18
CA ARG A 644 -4.45 0.37 13.61
C ARG A 644 -3.08 0.97 13.92
N THR A 645 -2.08 0.65 13.10
CA THR A 645 -0.78 1.32 13.13
C THR A 645 -0.94 2.83 12.88
N TRP A 646 -1.65 3.21 11.81
CA TRP A 646 -1.82 4.61 11.44
C TRP A 646 -2.78 5.37 12.36
N ASN A 647 -3.81 4.70 12.89
CA ASN A 647 -4.64 5.30 13.94
C ASN A 647 -3.81 5.63 15.19
N THR A 648 -2.89 4.76 15.58
CA THR A 648 -2.03 4.96 16.75
C THR A 648 -1.03 6.10 16.52
N ALA A 649 -0.39 6.14 15.35
CA ALA A 649 0.50 7.26 14.97
C ALA A 649 -0.25 8.60 14.95
N HIS A 650 -1.45 8.63 14.38
CA HIS A 650 -2.30 9.82 14.36
C HIS A 650 -2.66 10.28 15.78
N LYS A 651 -3.18 9.38 16.62
CA LYS A 651 -3.58 9.74 17.98
C LYS A 651 -2.41 10.31 18.77
N ASN A 652 -1.24 9.67 18.69
CA ASN A 652 -0.05 10.17 19.38
C ASN A 652 0.38 11.54 18.85
N LYS A 653 0.32 11.79 17.54
CA LYS A 653 0.53 13.13 17.01
C LYS A 653 -0.43 14.16 17.60
N VAL A 654 -1.73 13.86 17.64
CA VAL A 654 -2.75 14.78 18.14
C VAL A 654 -2.55 15.09 19.64
N GLN A 655 -2.21 14.09 20.44
CA GLN A 655 -2.08 14.26 21.90
C GLN A 655 -0.70 14.75 22.34
N ARG A 656 0.37 14.43 21.60
CA ARG A 656 1.77 14.66 22.02
C ARG A 656 2.53 15.63 21.13
N GLY A 657 1.96 16.01 19.98
CA GLY A 657 2.61 16.87 19.02
C GLY A 657 3.64 16.15 18.17
N TRP A 658 4.65 16.89 17.71
CA TRP A 658 5.73 16.38 16.88
C TRP A 658 6.66 15.47 17.67
N LEU A 659 7.24 14.46 17.01
CA LEU A 659 8.42 13.82 17.57
C LEU A 659 9.59 14.81 17.57
N PRO A 660 10.58 14.67 18.48
CA PRO A 660 11.77 15.52 18.48
C PRO A 660 12.49 15.59 17.13
N GLU A 661 12.53 14.47 16.40
CA GLU A 661 13.17 14.35 15.09
C GLU A 661 12.37 15.04 13.95
N ASP A 662 11.08 15.28 14.16
CA ASP A 662 10.17 15.91 13.19
C ASP A 662 9.95 17.41 13.47
N GLU A 663 10.35 17.90 14.65
CA GLU A 663 10.15 19.29 15.07
C GLU A 663 10.84 20.28 14.10
N GLY A 664 10.07 21.29 13.64
CA GLY A 664 10.56 22.29 12.70
C GLY A 664 10.71 21.83 11.25
N THR A 665 10.46 20.55 10.93
CA THR A 665 10.62 20.02 9.56
C THR A 665 9.39 20.26 8.67
N GLY A 666 8.23 20.53 9.28
CA GLY A 666 6.93 20.68 8.63
C GLY A 666 6.28 19.36 8.19
N ALA A 667 6.83 18.21 8.59
CA ALA A 667 6.34 16.87 8.24
C ALA A 667 6.65 15.85 9.35
N ASP A 668 6.02 14.69 9.29
CA ASP A 668 6.08 13.60 10.28
C ASP A 668 6.93 12.42 9.79
N ASN A 669 7.97 12.69 8.99
CA ASN A 669 8.73 11.64 8.31
C ASN A 669 9.36 10.65 9.30
N ALA A 670 9.88 11.10 10.44
CA ALA A 670 10.47 10.24 11.45
C ALA A 670 9.40 9.37 12.11
N ARG A 671 8.24 9.95 12.49
CA ARG A 671 7.12 9.17 13.01
C ARG A 671 6.62 8.16 11.98
N VAL A 672 6.45 8.55 10.73
CA VAL A 672 5.97 7.65 9.66
C VAL A 672 6.95 6.50 9.44
N LYS A 673 8.27 6.77 9.40
CA LYS A 673 9.31 5.73 9.31
C LYS A 673 9.29 4.80 10.53
N ARG A 674 9.12 5.34 11.74
CA ARG A 674 8.98 4.56 12.97
C ARG A 674 7.79 3.60 12.89
N TYR A 675 6.64 4.07 12.42
CA TYR A 675 5.41 3.27 12.41
C TYR A 675 5.31 2.29 11.24
N VAL A 676 5.73 2.66 10.03
CA VAL A 676 5.75 1.71 8.88
C VAL A 676 6.66 0.52 9.19
N SER A 677 7.76 0.73 9.92
CA SER A 677 8.68 -0.33 10.34
C SER A 677 8.02 -1.41 11.19
N LYS A 678 6.98 -1.05 11.96
CA LYS A 678 6.31 -1.95 12.92
C LYS A 678 5.56 -3.09 12.26
N TYR A 679 5.11 -2.94 11.01
CA TYR A 679 4.41 -3.99 10.27
C TYR A 679 5.15 -4.43 9.00
N THR A 680 6.36 -3.92 8.75
CA THR A 680 7.18 -4.27 7.58
C THR A 680 8.50 -4.88 8.01
N ILE A 681 9.54 -4.07 8.22
CA ILE A 681 10.90 -4.58 8.41
C ILE A 681 11.11 -5.22 9.79
N ASN A 682 10.51 -4.71 10.86
CA ASN A 682 10.73 -5.24 12.21
C ASN A 682 10.17 -6.66 12.36
N PRO A 683 8.93 -6.95 11.91
CA PRO A 683 8.47 -8.33 11.84
C PRO A 683 9.38 -9.21 10.97
N ALA A 684 9.89 -8.70 9.85
CA ALA A 684 10.79 -9.46 9.00
C ALA A 684 12.13 -9.80 9.67
N ILE A 685 12.73 -8.84 10.39
CA ILE A 685 13.98 -9.05 11.16
C ILE A 685 13.70 -10.05 12.28
N ALA A 686 12.66 -9.83 13.08
CA ALA A 686 12.33 -10.68 14.22
C ALA A 686 12.13 -12.15 13.84
N GLN A 687 11.63 -12.42 12.64
CA GLN A 687 11.29 -13.78 12.19
C GLN A 687 12.29 -14.38 11.19
N GLY A 688 13.41 -13.70 10.92
CA GLY A 688 14.44 -14.18 9.99
C GLY A 688 14.04 -14.08 8.51
N PHE A 689 13.02 -13.30 8.17
CA PHE A 689 12.55 -13.06 6.79
C PHE A 689 13.25 -11.85 6.13
N GLY A 690 13.92 -11.00 6.92
CA GLY A 690 14.42 -9.69 6.50
C GLY A 690 15.42 -9.70 5.33
N HIS A 691 15.95 -10.87 4.98
CA HIS A 691 16.83 -11.05 3.84
C HIS A 691 16.11 -11.10 2.48
N ILE A 692 14.81 -11.33 2.47
CA ILE A 692 14.02 -11.51 1.24
C ILE A 692 12.77 -10.63 1.20
N ILE A 693 12.18 -10.25 2.33
CA ILE A 693 10.97 -9.39 2.38
C ILE A 693 11.09 -8.31 3.46
N GLY A 694 10.03 -7.51 3.63
CA GLY A 694 9.86 -6.55 4.73
C GLY A 694 10.24 -5.11 4.41
N SER A 695 10.68 -4.80 3.19
CA SER A 695 10.99 -3.42 2.77
C SER A 695 11.13 -3.32 1.26
N ILE A 696 11.06 -2.09 0.73
CA ILE A 696 11.36 -1.79 -0.67
C ILE A 696 12.86 -1.56 -0.83
N GLU A 697 13.61 -2.66 -0.96
CA GLU A 697 15.06 -2.66 -1.14
C GLU A 697 15.47 -3.61 -2.27
N VAL A 698 16.55 -3.27 -2.98
CA VAL A 698 17.10 -4.11 -4.05
C VAL A 698 17.51 -5.49 -3.50
N GLY A 699 17.19 -6.55 -4.23
CA GLY A 699 17.44 -7.93 -3.85
C GLY A 699 16.32 -8.58 -3.03
N LYS A 700 15.27 -7.83 -2.68
CA LYS A 700 14.08 -8.36 -2.00
C LYS A 700 12.98 -8.76 -2.99
N PHE A 701 12.10 -9.64 -2.56
CA PHE A 701 10.92 -10.07 -3.31
C PHE A 701 9.97 -8.89 -3.50
N ALA A 702 9.43 -8.74 -4.70
CA ALA A 702 8.61 -7.60 -5.09
C ALA A 702 7.17 -7.70 -4.56
N ASP A 703 7.05 -7.74 -3.24
CA ASP A 703 5.80 -7.63 -2.50
C ASP A 703 5.53 -6.16 -2.20
N LEU A 704 4.72 -5.54 -3.06
CA LEU A 704 4.48 -4.09 -3.07
C LEU A 704 2.99 -3.80 -2.94
N VAL A 705 2.65 -2.71 -2.25
CA VAL A 705 1.28 -2.25 -2.11
C VAL A 705 1.18 -0.82 -2.60
N LEU A 706 0.25 -0.58 -3.52
CA LEU A 706 0.00 0.74 -4.09
C LEU A 706 -1.24 1.35 -3.47
N TRP A 707 -1.10 2.58 -3.00
CA TRP A 707 -2.13 3.33 -2.32
C TRP A 707 -2.43 4.60 -3.09
N ASP A 708 -3.72 4.86 -3.29
CA ASP A 708 -4.13 6.24 -3.48
C ASP A 708 -3.92 7.00 -2.16
N PRO A 709 -3.28 8.18 -2.16
CA PRO A 709 -3.02 8.93 -0.92
C PRO A 709 -4.27 9.15 -0.07
N ALA A 710 -5.45 9.33 -0.69
CA ALA A 710 -6.70 9.52 0.04
C ALA A 710 -7.15 8.25 0.80
N TRP A 711 -6.75 7.08 0.33
CA TRP A 711 -7.11 5.76 0.88
C TRP A 711 -5.96 5.09 1.65
N PHE A 712 -4.82 5.77 1.80
CA PHE A 712 -3.65 5.25 2.50
C PHE A 712 -4.00 4.75 3.91
N GLY A 713 -3.52 3.55 4.24
CA GLY A 713 -3.77 2.91 5.53
C GLY A 713 -5.12 2.21 5.67
N THR A 714 -5.97 2.24 4.63
CA THR A 714 -7.27 1.53 4.62
C THR A 714 -7.36 0.51 3.49
N LYS A 715 -7.65 0.97 2.26
CA LYS A 715 -7.97 0.14 1.10
C LYS A 715 -6.96 0.43 -0.02
N PRO A 716 -5.95 -0.42 -0.24
CA PRO A 716 -4.98 -0.22 -1.31
C PRO A 716 -5.63 -0.38 -2.69
N SER A 717 -5.03 0.25 -3.69
CA SER A 717 -5.43 0.09 -5.10
C SER A 717 -4.99 -1.27 -5.65
N TYR A 718 -3.74 -1.65 -5.38
CA TYR A 718 -3.14 -2.92 -5.81
C TYR A 718 -2.28 -3.53 -4.72
N VAL A 719 -2.25 -4.86 -4.67
CA VAL A 719 -1.30 -5.66 -3.90
C VAL A 719 -0.58 -6.58 -4.87
N LEU A 720 0.74 -6.43 -4.96
CA LEU A 720 1.62 -7.24 -5.79
C LEU A 720 2.31 -8.29 -4.92
N LYS A 721 2.42 -9.50 -5.46
CA LYS A 721 3.16 -10.63 -4.89
C LYS A 721 4.21 -11.06 -5.90
N GLY A 722 5.49 -10.97 -5.55
CA GLY A 722 6.59 -11.27 -6.48
C GLY A 722 6.45 -10.54 -7.82
N GLY A 723 6.09 -9.26 -7.81
CA GLY A 723 5.94 -8.46 -9.03
C GLY A 723 4.63 -8.66 -9.80
N HIS A 724 3.74 -9.55 -9.38
CA HIS A 724 2.49 -9.83 -10.08
C HIS A 724 1.30 -9.43 -9.20
N ILE A 725 0.29 -8.75 -9.78
CA ILE A 725 -0.89 -8.27 -9.02
C ILE A 725 -1.70 -9.48 -8.51
N ALA A 726 -1.83 -9.58 -7.19
CA ALA A 726 -2.57 -10.62 -6.46
C ALA A 726 -3.96 -10.17 -6.03
N TYR A 727 -4.12 -8.88 -5.73
CA TYR A 727 -5.39 -8.27 -5.35
C TYR A 727 -5.49 -6.85 -5.89
N ALA A 728 -6.69 -6.42 -6.29
CA ALA A 728 -6.92 -5.07 -6.81
C ALA A 728 -8.34 -4.56 -6.53
N GLN A 729 -8.49 -3.25 -6.35
CA GLN A 729 -9.81 -2.60 -6.44
C GLN A 729 -10.25 -2.62 -7.91
N MET A 730 -11.26 -3.43 -8.22
CA MET A 730 -11.68 -3.70 -9.59
C MET A 730 -13.21 -3.72 -9.73
N GLY A 731 -13.68 -3.05 -10.79
CA GLY A 731 -15.07 -2.84 -11.12
C GLY A 731 -15.85 -4.07 -11.59
N ASP A 732 -16.91 -3.84 -12.36
CA ASP A 732 -17.70 -4.86 -13.05
C ASP A 732 -16.84 -5.59 -14.10
N PRO A 733 -16.62 -6.91 -13.98
CA PRO A 733 -15.81 -7.68 -14.94
C PRO A 733 -16.37 -7.75 -16.36
N ASN A 734 -17.66 -7.46 -16.57
CA ASN A 734 -18.26 -7.40 -17.89
C ASN A 734 -18.18 -6.00 -18.54
N ALA A 735 -17.81 -4.97 -17.79
CA ALA A 735 -17.86 -3.60 -18.26
C ALA A 735 -16.84 -3.31 -19.38
N SER A 736 -17.10 -2.25 -20.13
CA SER A 736 -16.20 -1.75 -21.18
C SER A 736 -14.85 -1.24 -20.66
N ILE A 737 -14.78 -0.86 -19.38
CA ILE A 737 -13.58 -0.38 -18.67
C ILE A 737 -13.59 -0.85 -17.21
N PRO A 738 -12.42 -1.00 -16.55
CA PRO A 738 -12.32 -1.65 -15.23
C PRO A 738 -12.80 -0.81 -14.04
N THR A 739 -13.19 0.44 -14.27
CA THR A 739 -13.59 1.42 -13.24
C THR A 739 -15.11 1.55 -13.05
N VAL A 740 -15.89 0.73 -13.77
CA VAL A 740 -17.35 0.70 -13.65
C VAL A 740 -17.77 0.01 -12.36
N GLN A 741 -18.72 0.60 -11.64
CA GLN A 741 -19.20 0.08 -10.36
C GLN A 741 -19.95 -1.28 -10.51
N PRO A 742 -19.90 -2.16 -9.49
CA PRO A 742 -19.21 -1.99 -8.20
C PRO A 742 -17.71 -2.22 -8.28
N ILE A 743 -16.95 -1.26 -7.74
CA ILE A 743 -15.52 -1.45 -7.45
C ILE A 743 -15.42 -2.12 -6.08
N ILE A 744 -14.88 -3.34 -6.06
CA ILE A 744 -14.58 -4.10 -4.85
C ILE A 744 -13.16 -4.66 -4.94
N ALA A 745 -12.61 -5.05 -3.80
CA ALA A 745 -11.31 -5.71 -3.76
C ALA A 745 -11.47 -7.14 -4.29
N ARG A 746 -10.73 -7.51 -5.33
CA ARG A 746 -10.88 -8.79 -6.04
C ARG A 746 -9.54 -9.53 -6.20
N PRO A 747 -9.59 -10.88 -6.17
CA PRO A 747 -8.44 -11.71 -6.52
C PRO A 747 -8.04 -11.56 -7.99
N MET A 748 -6.74 -11.52 -8.25
CA MET A 748 -6.15 -11.36 -9.60
C MET A 748 -5.31 -12.57 -10.00
N PHE A 749 -4.69 -12.53 -11.18
CA PHE A 749 -4.02 -13.69 -11.79
C PHE A 749 -2.86 -14.28 -10.98
N SER A 750 -2.16 -13.50 -10.15
CA SER A 750 -1.09 -14.02 -9.28
C SER A 750 -1.59 -15.14 -8.35
N GLN A 751 -2.88 -15.15 -7.99
CA GLN A 751 -3.40 -16.19 -7.11
C GLN A 751 -3.33 -17.61 -7.70
N HIS A 752 -3.16 -17.72 -9.01
CA HIS A 752 -3.01 -18.98 -9.72
C HIS A 752 -1.54 -19.35 -9.98
N CYS A 753 -0.59 -18.58 -9.45
CA CYS A 753 0.84 -18.72 -9.68
C CYS A 753 1.58 -18.96 -8.36
N ALA A 754 1.83 -20.22 -8.02
CA ALA A 754 2.44 -20.60 -6.73
C ALA A 754 3.83 -19.98 -6.49
N SER A 755 4.60 -19.71 -7.54
CA SER A 755 5.93 -19.07 -7.44
C SER A 755 5.87 -17.62 -6.94
N THR A 756 4.69 -17.00 -6.88
CA THR A 756 4.49 -15.66 -6.32
C THR A 756 4.32 -15.65 -4.80
N SER A 757 4.29 -16.82 -4.16
CA SER A 757 4.21 -16.99 -2.70
C SER A 757 5.46 -17.70 -2.16
N ILE A 758 5.80 -17.42 -0.90
CA ILE A 758 6.88 -18.06 -0.16
C ILE A 758 6.33 -18.81 1.05
N LEU A 759 6.70 -20.09 1.21
CA LEU A 759 6.54 -20.83 2.45
C LEU A 759 7.86 -20.75 3.23
N PHE A 760 7.82 -20.13 4.41
CA PHE A 760 8.95 -20.04 5.32
C PHE A 760 8.99 -21.25 6.25
N VAL A 761 10.16 -21.88 6.32
CA VAL A 761 10.41 -23.10 7.12
C VAL A 761 11.74 -22.99 7.85
N SER A 762 12.06 -23.91 8.76
CA SER A 762 13.40 -24.00 9.34
C SER A 762 14.43 -24.53 8.32
N SER A 763 15.69 -24.11 8.45
CA SER A 763 16.82 -24.71 7.72
C SER A 763 16.89 -26.23 7.94
N ALA A 764 16.71 -26.67 9.18
CA ALA A 764 16.74 -28.08 9.57
C ALA A 764 15.73 -28.94 8.79
N SER A 765 14.53 -28.43 8.52
CA SER A 765 13.50 -29.16 7.76
C SER A 765 13.87 -29.37 6.28
N ILE A 766 14.68 -28.47 5.72
CA ILE A 766 15.22 -28.60 4.36
C ILE A 766 16.36 -29.63 4.37
N GLU A 767 17.30 -29.50 5.31
CA GLU A 767 18.49 -30.36 5.43
C GLU A 767 18.13 -31.83 5.70
N THR A 768 17.12 -32.07 6.53
CA THR A 768 16.61 -33.42 6.80
C THR A 768 15.85 -34.04 5.62
N GLY A 769 15.53 -33.24 4.59
CA GLY A 769 14.74 -33.67 3.43
C GLY A 769 13.23 -33.77 3.68
N ALA A 770 12.74 -33.34 4.85
CA ALA A 770 11.32 -33.38 5.20
C ALA A 770 10.50 -32.54 4.21
N ILE A 771 10.91 -31.31 3.97
CA ILE A 771 10.21 -30.37 3.06
C ILE A 771 10.13 -30.91 1.63
N ALA A 772 11.23 -31.47 1.11
CA ALA A 772 11.26 -32.04 -0.23
C ALA A 772 10.23 -33.18 -0.39
N SER A 773 9.92 -33.91 0.68
CA SER A 773 8.92 -34.99 0.67
C SER A 773 7.46 -34.51 0.60
N TYR A 774 7.18 -33.22 0.82
CA TYR A 774 5.82 -32.70 0.94
C TYR A 774 5.19 -32.31 -0.41
N GLY A 775 5.99 -32.18 -1.47
CA GLY A 775 5.51 -31.87 -2.83
C GLY A 775 4.92 -30.47 -2.96
N LEU A 776 5.48 -29.48 -2.25
CA LEU A 776 5.04 -28.08 -2.27
C LEU A 776 5.37 -27.42 -3.62
N ARG A 777 4.46 -26.56 -4.10
CA ARG A 777 4.59 -25.85 -5.39
C ARG A 777 5.12 -24.44 -5.24
N SER A 778 4.84 -23.81 -4.10
CA SER A 778 5.30 -22.47 -3.76
C SER A 778 6.81 -22.46 -3.56
N ARG A 779 7.40 -21.27 -3.66
CA ARG A 779 8.80 -21.09 -3.29
C ARG A 779 8.96 -21.43 -1.79
N VAL A 780 10.00 -22.17 -1.43
CA VAL A 780 10.31 -22.46 -0.03
C VAL A 780 11.61 -21.77 0.35
N GLU A 781 11.60 -21.06 1.47
CA GLU A 781 12.78 -20.34 1.98
C GLU A 781 12.99 -20.65 3.46
N ALA A 782 14.24 -20.81 3.86
CA ALA A 782 14.59 -21.00 5.26
C ALA A 782 14.59 -19.65 5.99
N VAL A 783 14.06 -19.63 7.22
CA VAL A 783 14.36 -18.55 8.16
C VAL A 783 15.83 -18.60 8.56
N ARG A 784 16.43 -17.42 8.83
CA ARG A 784 17.82 -17.31 9.24
C ARG A 784 18.08 -16.07 10.08
N GLY A 785 19.02 -16.17 11.02
CA GLY A 785 19.46 -15.05 11.86
C GLY A 785 18.40 -14.65 12.89
N CYS A 786 17.69 -15.62 13.47
CA CYS A 786 16.64 -15.38 14.45
C CYS A 786 17.17 -15.20 15.88
N ARG A 787 18.41 -15.65 16.16
CA ARG A 787 18.95 -15.78 17.52
C ARG A 787 19.93 -14.68 17.90
N ASP A 788 20.66 -14.12 16.93
CA ASP A 788 21.68 -13.08 17.14
C ASP A 788 21.13 -11.65 16.98
N ILE A 789 19.87 -11.44 17.34
CA ILE A 789 19.18 -10.14 17.23
C ILE A 789 18.59 -9.72 18.57
N GLY A 790 18.43 -8.42 18.79
CA GLY A 790 17.76 -7.87 19.96
C GLY A 790 17.01 -6.60 19.63
N LYS A 791 16.57 -5.91 20.68
CA LYS A 791 15.84 -4.65 20.56
C LYS A 791 16.60 -3.61 19.74
N SER A 792 17.94 -3.58 19.81
CA SER A 792 18.78 -2.68 19.01
C SER A 792 18.66 -2.88 17.49
N ASP A 793 18.20 -4.05 17.04
CA ASP A 793 18.08 -4.36 15.62
C ASP A 793 16.71 -3.93 15.05
N MET A 794 15.78 -3.54 15.92
CA MET A 794 14.44 -3.08 15.54
C MET A 794 14.52 -1.65 14.99
N ARG A 795 14.36 -1.52 13.67
CA ARG A 795 14.48 -0.25 12.94
C ARG A 795 13.51 0.79 13.49
N HIS A 796 14.07 1.94 13.85
CA HIS A 796 13.36 3.10 14.43
C HIS A 796 12.61 2.83 15.74
N ASN A 797 12.76 1.63 16.32
CA ASN A 797 12.01 1.16 17.48
C ASN A 797 12.90 0.33 18.42
N ASP A 798 14.06 0.89 18.78
CA ASP A 798 15.14 0.25 19.52
C ASP A 798 15.30 0.75 20.97
N ILE A 799 14.37 1.60 21.42
CA ILE A 799 14.41 2.24 22.73
C ILE A 799 14.08 1.22 23.82
N LYS A 800 14.82 1.30 24.93
CA LYS A 800 14.72 0.42 26.10
C LYS A 800 14.60 1.29 27.35
N PRO A 801 13.42 1.89 27.59
CA PRO A 801 13.23 2.71 28.76
C PRO A 801 13.29 1.83 30.01
N ARG A 802 13.74 2.38 31.13
CA ARG A 802 13.59 1.70 32.42
C ARG A 802 12.13 1.73 32.83
N MET A 803 11.54 0.57 33.08
CA MET A 803 10.11 0.47 33.35
C MET A 803 9.82 0.38 34.85
N HIS A 804 8.69 0.96 35.25
CA HIS A 804 8.05 0.70 36.53
C HIS A 804 6.54 0.60 36.32
N VAL A 805 5.92 -0.42 36.89
CA VAL A 805 4.47 -0.58 36.92
C VAL A 805 4.07 -0.69 38.38
N ASP A 806 3.23 0.23 38.84
CA ASP A 806 2.74 0.20 40.21
C ASP A 806 1.74 -0.98 40.37
N PRO A 807 1.94 -1.88 41.36
CA PRO A 807 1.16 -3.11 41.45
C PRO A 807 -0.28 -2.90 41.94
N GLU A 808 -0.63 -1.71 42.45
CA GLU A 808 -1.97 -1.41 42.96
C GLU A 808 -2.75 -0.49 42.03
N SER A 809 -2.10 0.56 41.53
CA SER A 809 -2.70 1.57 40.64
C SER A 809 -2.50 1.28 39.16
N TYR A 810 -1.61 0.34 38.81
CA TYR A 810 -1.20 -0.01 37.44
C TYR A 810 -0.58 1.15 36.65
N THR A 811 -0.24 2.24 37.32
CA THR A 811 0.47 3.38 36.74
C THR A 811 1.78 2.89 36.12
N VAL A 812 1.96 3.17 34.83
CA VAL A 812 3.17 2.79 34.09
C VAL A 812 4.07 3.99 33.93
N GLU A 813 5.34 3.85 34.33
CA GLU A 813 6.39 4.83 34.13
C GLU A 813 7.49 4.29 33.21
N ALA A 814 8.00 5.14 32.32
CA ALA A 814 9.15 4.90 31.47
C ALA A 814 10.20 5.98 31.77
N ASP A 815 11.38 5.58 32.24
CA ASP A 815 12.45 6.47 32.69
C ASP A 815 12.01 7.47 33.78
N GLY A 816 11.06 7.07 34.63
CA GLY A 816 10.48 7.89 35.69
C GLY A 816 9.41 8.88 35.23
N GLU A 817 9.00 8.81 33.96
CA GLU A 817 7.88 9.59 33.41
C GLU A 817 6.64 8.73 33.25
N VAL A 818 5.50 9.19 33.78
CA VAL A 818 4.22 8.49 33.63
C VAL A 818 3.80 8.44 32.16
N CYS A 819 3.49 7.23 31.68
CA CYS A 819 3.05 6.97 30.31
C CYS A 819 1.53 7.12 30.16
N GLU A 820 1.03 8.36 30.27
CA GLU A 820 -0.40 8.66 30.17
C GLU A 820 -0.90 8.93 28.75
N ALA A 821 -2.10 8.45 28.44
CA ALA A 821 -2.85 8.74 27.22
C ALA A 821 -4.34 8.82 27.51
N ALA A 822 -5.00 9.91 27.13
CA ALA A 822 -6.46 9.97 27.20
C ALA A 822 -7.08 9.08 26.10
N PRO A 823 -8.25 8.44 26.33
CA PRO A 823 -8.93 7.69 25.28
C PRO A 823 -9.37 8.63 24.16
N ALA A 824 -9.13 8.24 22.90
CA ALA A 824 -9.63 9.00 21.75
C ALA A 824 -11.16 8.86 21.63
N GLU A 825 -11.85 9.97 21.36
CA GLU A 825 -13.30 9.96 21.09
C GLU A 825 -13.63 9.61 19.64
N THR A 826 -12.77 10.04 18.72
CA THR A 826 -12.88 9.80 17.28
C THR A 826 -11.52 9.44 16.72
N LEU A 827 -11.52 8.73 15.59
CA LEU A 827 -10.31 8.38 14.85
C LEU A 827 -10.55 8.60 13.34
N PRO A 828 -9.51 9.00 12.59
CA PRO A 828 -9.55 9.00 11.13
C PRO A 828 -9.60 7.56 10.62
N LEU A 829 -9.76 7.38 9.30
CA LEU A 829 -9.73 6.06 8.67
C LEU A 829 -10.85 5.09 9.13
N THR A 830 -11.95 5.63 9.69
CA THR A 830 -13.09 4.86 10.23
C THR A 830 -14.33 4.98 9.34
N GLN A 831 -15.42 5.59 9.83
CA GLN A 831 -16.71 5.71 9.16
C GLN A 831 -16.66 6.48 7.83
N GLN A 832 -15.61 7.27 7.60
CA GLN A 832 -15.35 7.91 6.30
C GLN A 832 -15.04 6.90 5.18
N PHE A 833 -14.52 5.72 5.53
CA PHE A 833 -13.96 4.74 4.59
C PHE A 833 -14.71 3.41 4.57
N TYR A 834 -15.37 3.03 5.67
CA TYR A 834 -16.05 1.74 5.80
C TYR A 834 -17.57 1.89 5.88
N VAL A 835 -18.28 0.90 5.32
CA VAL A 835 -19.76 0.88 5.26
C VAL A 835 -20.38 0.44 6.59
N TYR A 836 -19.67 -0.40 7.35
CA TYR A 836 -20.06 -0.95 8.65
C TYR A 836 -18.96 -0.75 9.65
#